data_AF-A0A2E6KVA8-F1
#
_entry.id   AF-A0A2E6KVA8-F1
#
_cell.length_a   1.000
_cell.length_b   1.000
_cell.length_c   1.000
_cell.angle_alpha   90.00
_cell.angle_beta   90.00
_cell.angle_gamma   90.00
#
_symmetry.space_group_name_H-M   'P 1'
#
loop_
_entity.id
_entity.type
_entity.pdbx_description
1 polymer ?
#
loop_
_entity_poly.entity_id
_entity_poly.type
_entity_poly.pdbx_seq_one_letter_code
_entity_poly.pdbx_strand_id
1 'polypeptide(L)'
;MRDARSLVFVTLVAVLMCPACNMAPESLATEARSIVSRDSACAEVCINEIMPNADGSDQGIFPSGEWVELYNSGTLDANLEGWAIVDLGGWYHPINSQTWVGFDDLESPFILKSGEFAIIAENEVGTLRLNNGGETVYLKDQDNSTVHEVITGEASNGVSKVGDPSSPGATWVDSQMPSPGSENPGEQGGGDPVDVEPSWWNGEFNVKFTRIMPGEVPDRSNDWLEITNLGSEEVSLDGWNITRIRASGPWHSTIISLTIDAGSSVVLTDNPFNLLQDGGIVAQDGNLVLNNMPWLVNSGSSLMLVEPNGTVVDSIVYGGGIAEIDGWNGPAISVPGDGSPGLILMRGSGCGDYPDTDTGSDWEQRWIRIGASTFCDGGQFNGDFSSSLIPSIGPEDAFNDLYHWIGLADDSIHLHIYQFMSPDLSHSLLDAMARGVEVTILLEEGILDGSSTIDNQRGHAQTLHDAGATVFWMEDPSQISSPYAYIHSKVAVRDSESVWISSGNWKDTSVPPDGVGNREWSVIINSEEAAELVLSRLSWDENPNHLHISSHSPSHSPTNGWVMEETVFNGSVMAPNEIEGPFEAQLMTCPDDCVDGVVSMIESAQHSIDLSVQYLDLDWYWGFGENPIIASLYEAANRGVKLRIILNGFYAEWDEEIRDTIHMFNTNWNATEGLDATARLMASSSNIVKLHNKGAIIDGGSVLVGSMNWGSSAALRNREMGVLIHHQELAAVYLSSFNEDWVRLDPSTDSDGDLMPDSWELQYGLNRHSAAVLGTALSEQSLDLDEDGLDNLREFQLGGDPLDPDTDDDCIPDGEEESFAQSVLRSPILSMTSSDVDENGVPDGEQWGCEEQEVDPHEENQTVETGPEEEGEDEDEGFINIREDAMSRPGASFLFGLMALSAISLLIAGITTFRKPKSSTDEVLVDDSGYRFDNAGSELAILKGTSFDDDSEDVRALTKGKDDGSHGKIVLDGFGFNRERTTRDEIQWRLDSGQSMEQIREELGEEE
;
A
#
# COMPACT_ATOMS: atom_id res chain seq x y z
N MET A 1 8.92 55.22 37.50
CA MET A 1 8.85 56.55 36.84
C MET A 1 7.45 56.61 36.23
N ARG A 2 6.54 57.48 36.73
CA ARG A 2 6.23 58.84 36.22
C ARG A 2 5.71 58.86 34.77
N ASP A 3 4.77 59.68 34.30
CA ASP A 3 3.75 60.61 34.88
C ASP A 3 2.86 61.06 33.67
N ALA A 4 1.56 61.42 33.73
CA ALA A 4 0.49 61.24 34.72
C ALA A 4 -0.91 61.61 34.13
N ARG A 5 -1.99 61.20 34.83
CA ARG A 5 -3.42 61.64 34.71
C ARG A 5 -3.67 63.16 34.52
N SER A 6 -4.87 63.51 34.02
CA SER A 6 -5.79 64.67 34.36
C SER A 6 -6.48 65.25 33.08
N LEU A 7 -7.64 65.94 33.06
CA LEU A 7 -8.44 66.62 34.10
C LEU A 7 -9.95 66.81 33.71
N VAL A 8 -10.87 66.39 34.59
CA VAL A 8 -12.10 67.02 35.17
C VAL A 8 -12.70 68.34 34.59
N PHE A 9 -14.06 68.43 34.48
CA PHE A 9 -15.02 69.42 35.12
C PHE A 9 -16.48 69.23 34.59
N VAL A 10 -17.50 68.85 35.40
CA VAL A 10 -18.45 69.67 36.24
C VAL A 10 -19.47 70.47 35.38
N THR A 11 -20.81 70.46 35.62
CA THR A 11 -21.53 71.41 36.53
C THR A 11 -23.06 71.12 36.70
N LEU A 12 -23.54 71.08 37.96
CA LEU A 12 -24.83 71.48 38.60
C LEU A 12 -26.26 71.47 37.93
N VAL A 13 -27.20 70.78 38.62
CA VAL A 13 -28.35 71.29 39.43
C VAL A 13 -29.58 72.01 38.78
N ALA A 14 -30.67 71.23 38.62
CA ALA A 14 -31.99 71.30 39.32
C ALA A 14 -33.12 72.31 38.98
N VAL A 15 -34.29 72.06 39.62
CA VAL A 15 -35.49 72.91 39.86
C VAL A 15 -36.54 72.96 38.71
N LEU A 16 -37.88 72.89 38.89
CA LEU A 16 -38.83 72.35 39.91
C LEU A 16 -40.28 72.64 39.41
N MET A 17 -41.30 72.05 40.06
CA MET A 17 -42.73 72.47 40.13
C MET A 17 -43.74 72.10 39.02
N CYS A 18 -44.65 71.21 39.44
CA CYS A 18 -46.07 71.12 39.03
C CYS A 18 -46.84 72.43 39.37
N PRO A 19 -48.00 72.74 38.74
CA PRO A 19 -49.27 72.32 39.38
C PRO A 19 -50.42 71.96 38.41
N ALA A 20 -51.43 71.28 38.97
CA ALA A 20 -52.65 70.81 38.29
C ALA A 20 -53.75 71.89 38.14
N CYS A 21 -54.76 71.63 37.29
CA CYS A 21 -56.16 71.73 37.73
C CYS A 21 -57.20 70.95 36.90
N ASN A 22 -58.23 70.49 37.61
CA ASN A 22 -59.43 69.75 37.20
C ASN A 22 -60.20 70.26 35.97
N MET A 23 -60.95 69.36 35.32
CA MET A 23 -62.43 69.42 35.32
C MET A 23 -63.07 68.08 34.87
N ALA A 24 -64.11 67.66 35.59
CA ALA A 24 -65.13 66.67 35.18
C ALA A 24 -66.43 67.45 34.85
N PRO A 25 -67.54 66.89 34.27
CA PRO A 25 -68.03 65.53 34.51
C PRO A 25 -68.80 64.83 33.36
N GLU A 26 -69.48 63.74 33.75
CA GLU A 26 -70.70 63.13 33.16
C GLU A 26 -70.57 62.10 32.03
N SER A 27 -71.53 61.18 32.06
CA SER A 27 -71.52 59.84 31.48
C SER A 27 -72.46 59.71 30.28
N LEU A 28 -72.26 58.69 29.44
CA LEU A 28 -73.33 57.77 29.01
C LEU A 28 -72.83 56.59 28.15
N ALA A 29 -73.43 55.42 28.41
CA ALA A 29 -73.65 54.27 27.52
C ALA A 29 -72.49 53.62 26.75
N THR A 30 -72.27 52.34 27.08
CA THR A 30 -71.55 51.34 26.30
C THR A 30 -72.28 50.99 25.00
N GLU A 31 -71.58 50.93 23.87
CA GLU A 31 -71.83 49.97 22.79
C GLU A 31 -70.49 49.48 22.24
N ALA A 32 -70.34 48.17 22.06
CA ALA A 32 -69.09 47.54 21.64
C ALA A 32 -69.01 47.46 20.10
N ARG A 33 -67.81 47.64 19.53
CA ARG A 33 -67.51 47.19 18.17
C ARG A 33 -66.04 46.83 17.97
N SER A 34 -65.85 45.64 17.37
CA SER A 34 -64.66 45.11 16.70
C SER A 34 -63.31 45.18 17.43
N ILE A 35 -62.89 44.00 17.88
CA ILE A 35 -61.48 43.60 18.04
C ILE A 35 -60.72 43.89 16.73
N VAL A 36 -59.50 44.42 16.84
CA VAL A 36 -58.56 44.59 15.72
C VAL A 36 -58.01 43.21 15.31
N SER A 37 -57.83 42.94 14.01
CA SER A 37 -57.20 41.68 13.55
C SER A 37 -55.80 41.53 14.13
N ARG A 38 -55.39 40.29 14.41
CA ARG A 38 -54.21 39.97 15.25
C ARG A 38 -52.97 39.50 14.48
N ASP A 39 -53.04 39.56 13.16
CA ASP A 39 -51.98 39.21 12.22
C ASP A 39 -52.34 39.86 10.87
N SER A 40 -51.33 40.16 10.06
CA SER A 40 -51.46 40.66 8.70
C SER A 40 -51.16 39.53 7.72
N ALA A 41 -52.20 39.04 7.03
CA ALA A 41 -52.05 37.97 6.05
C ALA A 41 -50.90 38.23 5.06
N CYS A 42 -50.03 37.23 4.92
CA CYS A 42 -48.86 37.25 4.04
C CYS A 42 -49.20 37.74 2.61
N ALA A 43 -48.30 38.55 2.04
CA ALA A 43 -48.51 39.22 0.76
C ALA A 43 -47.58 38.72 -0.37
N GLU A 44 -46.26 38.78 -0.16
CA GLU A 44 -45.24 38.28 -1.10
C GLU A 44 -44.05 37.70 -0.31
N VAL A 45 -43.25 38.54 0.36
CA VAL A 45 -42.20 38.10 1.30
C VAL A 45 -42.69 38.20 2.74
N CYS A 46 -42.53 37.11 3.49
CA CYS A 46 -43.09 36.96 4.84
C CYS A 46 -42.10 36.24 5.76
N ILE A 47 -42.22 36.47 7.07
CA ILE A 47 -41.53 35.64 8.07
C ILE A 47 -42.16 34.25 8.03
N ASN A 48 -41.33 33.20 7.91
CA ASN A 48 -41.75 31.80 7.79
C ASN A 48 -41.47 30.98 9.05
N GLU A 49 -40.29 31.17 9.63
CA GLU A 49 -39.82 30.47 10.83
C GLU A 49 -38.97 31.41 11.70
N ILE A 50 -38.91 31.18 13.01
CA ILE A 50 -38.14 32.00 13.95
C ILE A 50 -37.51 31.10 15.01
N MET A 51 -36.25 31.31 15.38
CA MET A 51 -35.61 30.69 16.55
C MET A 51 -35.38 31.72 17.65
N PRO A 52 -36.29 31.88 18.63
CA PRO A 52 -36.11 32.84 19.72
C PRO A 52 -35.10 32.38 20.77
N ASN A 53 -34.98 31.07 21.00
CA ASN A 53 -34.28 30.48 22.14
C ASN A 53 -33.34 29.38 21.65
N ALA A 54 -32.27 29.75 20.96
CA ALA A 54 -31.29 28.81 20.43
C ALA A 54 -30.55 28.03 21.54
N ASP A 55 -30.02 26.84 21.21
CA ASP A 55 -29.26 26.02 22.18
C ASP A 55 -27.94 26.66 22.64
N GLY A 56 -27.37 27.55 21.83
CA GLY A 56 -26.14 28.27 22.12
C GLY A 56 -26.38 29.58 22.88
N SER A 57 -25.69 30.64 22.45
CA SER A 57 -25.96 31.98 22.98
C SER A 57 -27.00 32.65 22.11
N ASP A 58 -27.95 33.39 22.69
CA ASP A 58 -28.88 34.25 21.94
C ASP A 58 -28.16 35.11 20.88
N GLN A 59 -26.92 35.55 21.18
CA GLN A 59 -26.07 36.38 20.31
C GLN A 59 -25.11 35.60 19.39
N GLY A 60 -25.23 34.28 19.32
CA GLY A 60 -24.32 33.39 18.62
C GLY A 60 -24.36 33.51 17.09
N ILE A 61 -23.42 32.82 16.44
CA ILE A 61 -23.42 32.61 15.00
C ILE A 61 -24.41 31.47 14.67
N PHE A 62 -25.14 31.60 13.57
CA PHE A 62 -26.04 30.56 13.07
C PHE A 62 -25.31 29.21 12.89
N PRO A 63 -25.91 28.06 13.27
CA PRO A 63 -27.26 27.88 13.82
C PRO A 63 -27.37 28.08 15.34
N SER A 64 -26.27 28.30 16.05
CA SER A 64 -26.20 28.35 17.52
C SER A 64 -26.67 29.66 18.16
N GLY A 65 -27.27 30.58 17.40
CA GLY A 65 -27.82 31.86 17.88
C GLY A 65 -29.22 32.15 17.36
N GLU A 66 -29.81 33.27 17.78
CA GLU A 66 -31.14 33.68 17.31
C GLU A 66 -31.18 33.92 15.79
N TRP A 67 -32.28 33.52 15.15
CA TRP A 67 -32.52 33.77 13.73
C TRP A 67 -34.00 33.89 13.38
N VAL A 68 -34.26 34.53 12.24
CA VAL A 68 -35.57 34.69 11.61
C VAL A 68 -35.45 34.30 10.14
N GLU A 69 -36.27 33.38 9.68
CA GLU A 69 -36.36 33.00 8.28
C GLU A 69 -37.44 33.79 7.56
N LEU A 70 -37.12 34.20 6.33
CA LEU A 70 -38.05 34.79 5.38
C LEU A 70 -38.30 33.83 4.21
N TYR A 71 -39.56 33.77 3.75
CA TYR A 71 -39.96 33.04 2.55
C TYR A 71 -40.56 34.00 1.52
N ASN A 72 -40.19 33.84 0.23
CA ASN A 72 -40.80 34.59 -0.87
C ASN A 72 -41.88 33.76 -1.59
N SER A 73 -43.11 33.86 -1.10
CA SER A 73 -44.32 33.30 -1.72
C SER A 73 -44.77 34.02 -3.01
N GLY A 74 -44.11 35.12 -3.38
CA GLY A 74 -44.39 35.88 -4.60
C GLY A 74 -43.97 35.13 -5.87
N THR A 75 -44.52 35.54 -7.02
CA THR A 75 -44.17 34.97 -8.34
C THR A 75 -43.01 35.69 -9.04
N LEU A 76 -42.31 36.55 -8.30
CA LEU A 76 -41.20 37.38 -8.76
C LEU A 76 -40.14 37.44 -7.65
N ASP A 77 -38.89 37.64 -8.04
CA ASP A 77 -37.78 37.81 -7.10
C ASP A 77 -37.92 39.14 -6.34
N ALA A 78 -37.65 39.10 -5.03
CA ALA A 78 -37.78 40.24 -4.14
C ALA A 78 -36.40 40.83 -3.79
N ASN A 79 -36.26 42.15 -3.88
CA ASN A 79 -35.08 42.85 -3.39
C ASN A 79 -35.30 43.31 -1.94
N LEU A 80 -34.51 42.76 -1.01
CA LEU A 80 -34.54 43.05 0.42
C LEU A 80 -33.53 44.14 0.85
N GLU A 81 -32.94 44.88 -0.09
CA GLU A 81 -32.02 45.98 0.20
C GLU A 81 -32.70 47.04 1.10
N GLY A 82 -32.12 47.29 2.27
CA GLY A 82 -32.66 48.23 3.26
C GLY A 82 -33.80 47.70 4.13
N TRP A 83 -34.19 46.43 3.99
CA TRP A 83 -35.18 45.79 4.87
C TRP A 83 -34.56 45.40 6.23
N ALA A 84 -35.41 45.13 7.22
CA ALA A 84 -34.98 44.75 8.57
C ALA A 84 -36.02 43.93 9.32
N ILE A 85 -35.55 43.17 10.30
CA ILE A 85 -36.36 42.60 11.37
C ILE A 85 -36.40 43.60 12.54
N VAL A 86 -37.58 43.86 13.09
CA VAL A 86 -37.78 44.82 14.20
C VAL A 86 -38.65 44.19 15.28
N ASP A 87 -38.20 44.22 16.53
CA ASP A 87 -39.00 43.72 17.67
C ASP A 87 -39.99 44.78 18.21
N LEU A 88 -40.86 44.38 19.13
CA LEU A 88 -41.78 45.29 19.82
C LEU A 88 -41.05 46.30 20.74
N GLY A 89 -39.84 45.98 21.18
CA GLY A 89 -38.94 46.88 21.91
C GLY A 89 -38.37 48.03 21.06
N GLY A 90 -38.42 47.91 19.73
CA GLY A 90 -37.86 48.83 18.76
C GLY A 90 -36.37 48.58 18.43
N TRP A 91 -35.84 47.41 18.72
CA TRP A 91 -34.54 46.96 18.19
C TRP A 91 -34.65 46.72 16.69
N TYR A 92 -33.60 47.06 15.96
CA TYR A 92 -33.57 47.07 14.50
C TYR A 92 -32.40 46.22 14.02
N HIS A 93 -32.73 45.04 13.50
CA HIS A 93 -31.78 44.08 12.96
C HIS A 93 -31.80 44.14 11.42
N PRO A 94 -30.80 44.80 10.79
CA PRO A 94 -30.79 45.04 9.35
C PRO A 94 -30.52 43.77 8.55
N ILE A 95 -31.15 43.60 7.39
CA ILE A 95 -30.82 42.54 6.42
C ILE A 95 -29.63 43.01 5.57
N ASN A 96 -28.47 42.38 5.74
CA ASN A 96 -27.23 42.66 5.00
C ASN A 96 -26.22 41.50 5.06
N SER A 97 -25.03 41.69 4.50
CA SER A 97 -23.97 40.70 4.39
C SER A 97 -23.38 40.17 5.71
N GLN A 98 -23.76 40.71 6.87
CA GLN A 98 -23.36 40.19 8.19
C GLN A 98 -24.46 39.34 8.84
N THR A 99 -25.72 39.56 8.47
CA THR A 99 -26.90 38.97 9.12
C THR A 99 -27.59 37.92 8.26
N TRP A 100 -27.53 38.05 6.93
CA TRP A 100 -28.03 37.03 6.01
C TRP A 100 -26.99 35.91 5.87
N VAL A 101 -27.36 34.69 6.29
CA VAL A 101 -26.52 33.49 6.19
C VAL A 101 -26.37 33.09 4.72
N GLY A 102 -25.14 32.93 4.22
CA GLY A 102 -24.86 32.65 2.81
C GLY A 102 -25.00 33.86 1.87
N PHE A 103 -24.87 35.09 2.38
CA PHE A 103 -25.02 36.29 1.54
C PHE A 103 -24.03 36.38 0.36
N ASP A 104 -22.81 35.89 0.54
CA ASP A 104 -21.77 35.90 -0.51
C ASP A 104 -22.06 34.87 -1.63
N ASP A 105 -22.96 33.91 -1.39
CA ASP A 105 -23.38 32.88 -2.36
C ASP A 105 -24.57 33.34 -3.24
N LEU A 106 -25.14 34.52 -2.97
CA LEU A 106 -26.26 35.08 -3.73
C LEU A 106 -25.83 35.51 -5.15
N GLU A 107 -26.48 34.97 -6.18
CA GLU A 107 -26.33 35.40 -7.60
C GLU A 107 -26.46 36.92 -7.81
N SER A 108 -27.20 37.59 -6.93
CA SER A 108 -27.31 39.05 -6.89
C SER A 108 -27.58 39.50 -5.45
N PRO A 109 -26.78 40.44 -4.90
CA PRO A 109 -26.93 40.90 -3.52
C PRO A 109 -28.35 41.34 -3.19
N PHE A 110 -28.84 40.93 -2.02
CA PHE A 110 -30.18 41.20 -1.49
C PHE A 110 -31.37 40.61 -2.27
N ILE A 111 -31.16 39.80 -3.32
CA ILE A 111 -32.24 39.20 -4.09
C ILE A 111 -32.64 37.85 -3.50
N LEU A 112 -33.87 37.77 -2.97
CA LEU A 112 -34.53 36.51 -2.61
C LEU A 112 -35.44 36.06 -3.76
N LYS A 113 -35.07 34.96 -4.44
CA LYS A 113 -35.83 34.47 -5.61
C LYS A 113 -37.24 34.01 -5.23
N SER A 114 -38.12 33.96 -6.23
CA SER A 114 -39.48 33.40 -6.08
C SER A 114 -39.41 31.93 -5.62
N GLY A 115 -40.04 31.62 -4.49
CA GLY A 115 -40.09 30.27 -3.91
C GLY A 115 -38.90 29.88 -3.01
N GLU A 116 -37.95 30.78 -2.77
CA GLU A 116 -36.77 30.53 -1.92
C GLU A 116 -36.91 31.09 -0.49
N PHE A 117 -36.00 30.66 0.39
CA PHE A 117 -35.88 31.06 1.79
C PHE A 117 -34.63 31.93 2.05
N ALA A 118 -34.65 32.75 3.09
CA ALA A 118 -33.51 33.53 3.57
C ALA A 118 -33.42 33.52 5.10
N ILE A 119 -32.32 33.01 5.64
CA ILE A 119 -32.05 32.98 7.08
C ILE A 119 -31.35 34.29 7.48
N ILE A 120 -32.00 35.06 8.34
CA ILE A 120 -31.48 36.31 8.91
C ILE A 120 -31.15 36.06 10.39
N ALA A 121 -29.86 35.94 10.71
CA ALA A 121 -29.34 35.53 12.00
C ALA A 121 -28.59 36.66 12.74
N GLU A 122 -28.59 36.58 14.08
CA GLU A 122 -27.95 37.57 14.95
C GLU A 122 -26.43 37.67 14.73
N ASN A 123 -25.73 36.56 14.49
CA ASN A 123 -24.32 36.51 14.04
C ASN A 123 -23.37 37.47 14.79
N GLU A 124 -23.47 37.52 16.12
CA GLU A 124 -22.72 38.43 17.01
C GLU A 124 -22.92 39.95 16.74
N VAL A 125 -23.88 40.36 15.89
CA VAL A 125 -24.10 41.77 15.49
C VAL A 125 -24.69 42.62 16.64
N GLY A 126 -25.43 42.01 17.57
CA GLY A 126 -25.90 42.66 18.80
C GLY A 126 -27.30 43.28 18.75
N THR A 127 -28.10 42.94 17.72
CA THR A 127 -29.23 43.74 17.22
C THR A 127 -30.54 42.98 17.02
N LEU A 128 -30.51 41.68 16.74
CA LEU A 128 -31.65 40.79 16.90
C LEU A 128 -31.79 40.49 18.39
N ARG A 129 -33.02 40.62 18.92
CA ARG A 129 -33.33 40.43 20.33
C ARG A 129 -34.73 39.86 20.47
N LEU A 130 -34.84 38.60 20.10
CA LEU A 130 -36.03 37.81 20.36
C LEU A 130 -36.13 37.59 21.88
N ASN A 131 -37.29 37.12 22.33
CA ASN A 131 -37.59 37.00 23.74
C ASN A 131 -38.23 35.65 24.01
N ASN A 132 -37.56 34.87 24.85
CA ASN A 132 -37.96 33.50 25.18
C ASN A 132 -39.32 33.44 25.91
N GLY A 133 -39.83 34.56 26.43
CA GLY A 133 -41.19 34.69 26.96
C GLY A 133 -42.29 34.98 25.93
N GLY A 134 -41.94 35.17 24.66
CA GLY A 134 -42.82 35.60 23.58
C GLY A 134 -42.81 37.12 23.37
N GLU A 135 -42.80 37.55 22.10
CA GLU A 135 -42.77 38.97 21.67
C GLU A 135 -43.64 39.16 20.42
N THR A 136 -43.66 40.37 19.86
CA THR A 136 -44.11 40.63 18.49
C THR A 136 -42.92 41.06 17.64
N VAL A 137 -42.77 40.43 16.48
CA VAL A 137 -41.69 40.68 15.51
C VAL A 137 -42.29 41.23 14.22
N TYR A 138 -41.64 42.23 13.65
CA TYR A 138 -42.08 42.96 12.47
C TYR A 138 -41.04 42.83 11.35
N LEU A 139 -41.46 42.40 10.17
CA LEU A 139 -40.68 42.57 8.94
C LEU A 139 -40.91 43.98 8.41
N LYS A 140 -39.83 44.73 8.17
CA LYS A 140 -39.83 46.12 7.70
C LYS A 140 -39.21 46.25 6.32
N ASP A 141 -39.86 47.01 5.44
CA ASP A 141 -39.29 47.42 4.16
C ASP A 141 -38.35 48.64 4.28
N GLN A 142 -37.72 49.02 3.17
CA GLN A 142 -36.85 50.19 3.04
C GLN A 142 -37.50 51.54 3.46
N ASP A 143 -38.84 51.65 3.41
CA ASP A 143 -39.60 52.83 3.82
C ASP A 143 -40.03 52.76 5.30
N ASN A 144 -39.59 51.71 6.03
CA ASN A 144 -39.97 51.36 7.40
C ASN A 144 -41.48 51.05 7.58
N SER A 145 -42.14 50.66 6.50
CA SER A 145 -43.50 50.11 6.53
C SER A 145 -43.45 48.66 7.02
N THR A 146 -44.45 48.23 7.79
CA THR A 146 -44.57 46.82 8.21
C THR A 146 -45.09 45.99 7.04
N VAL A 147 -44.33 44.98 6.64
CA VAL A 147 -44.66 43.99 5.60
C VAL A 147 -45.36 42.77 6.21
N HIS A 148 -44.85 42.29 7.35
CA HIS A 148 -45.40 41.17 8.10
C HIS A 148 -45.28 41.44 9.62
N GLU A 149 -46.22 40.92 10.41
CA GLU A 149 -46.27 41.02 11.87
C GLU A 149 -46.58 39.64 12.44
N VAL A 150 -45.69 39.10 13.28
CA VAL A 150 -45.81 37.76 13.87
C VAL A 150 -45.69 37.84 15.38
N ILE A 151 -46.42 37.00 16.11
CA ILE A 151 -46.46 37.01 17.57
C ILE A 151 -46.02 35.64 18.08
N THR A 152 -44.88 35.57 18.76
CA THR A 152 -44.36 34.32 19.35
C THR A 152 -44.91 34.11 20.76
N GLY A 153 -45.09 32.85 21.15
CA GLY A 153 -45.32 32.45 22.54
C GLY A 153 -44.00 32.21 23.29
N GLU A 154 -44.11 31.76 24.55
CA GLU A 154 -42.98 31.22 25.32
C GLU A 154 -42.24 30.15 24.50
N ALA A 155 -40.93 30.30 24.33
CA ALA A 155 -40.11 29.49 23.42
C ALA A 155 -39.27 28.47 24.19
N SER A 156 -39.39 27.20 23.79
CA SER A 156 -38.53 26.12 24.29
C SER A 156 -37.11 26.29 23.74
N ASN A 157 -36.10 25.90 24.52
CA ASN A 157 -34.69 25.97 24.10
C ASN A 157 -34.45 24.94 22.97
N GLY A 158 -33.78 25.36 21.89
CA GLY A 158 -33.55 24.56 20.69
C GLY A 158 -34.75 24.41 19.75
N VAL A 159 -35.89 25.07 20.05
CA VAL A 159 -37.15 24.90 19.30
C VAL A 159 -37.60 26.21 18.66
N SER A 160 -37.74 26.18 17.35
CA SER A 160 -38.24 27.29 16.55
C SER A 160 -39.76 27.46 16.64
N LYS A 161 -40.24 28.57 16.10
CA LYS A 161 -41.64 28.99 16.04
C LYS A 161 -42.11 29.09 14.61
N VAL A 162 -43.29 28.53 14.33
CA VAL A 162 -43.96 28.58 13.03
C VAL A 162 -45.42 29.03 13.19
N GLY A 163 -46.03 29.53 12.12
CA GLY A 163 -47.44 29.87 12.11
C GLY A 163 -48.34 28.64 12.32
N ASP A 164 -49.44 28.77 13.07
CA ASP A 164 -50.44 27.70 13.22
C ASP A 164 -51.35 27.65 11.97
N PRO A 165 -51.25 26.62 11.10
CA PRO A 165 -52.06 26.54 9.87
C PRO A 165 -53.55 26.35 10.17
N SER A 166 -53.89 25.84 11.36
CA SER A 166 -55.28 25.63 11.80
C SER A 166 -55.93 26.90 12.34
N SER A 167 -55.13 27.89 12.78
CA SER A 167 -55.60 29.16 13.33
C SER A 167 -54.83 30.37 12.77
N PRO A 168 -54.94 30.70 11.46
CA PRO A 168 -54.25 31.86 10.89
C PRO A 168 -54.51 33.15 11.68
N GLY A 169 -53.42 33.76 12.16
CA GLY A 169 -53.44 34.92 13.05
C GLY A 169 -53.63 34.65 14.55
N ALA A 170 -53.29 33.44 14.99
CA ALA A 170 -52.99 33.13 16.38
C ALA A 170 -51.50 33.38 16.72
N THR A 171 -51.16 33.27 18.00
CA THR A 171 -49.76 33.22 18.44
C THR A 171 -49.08 31.98 17.86
N TRP A 172 -47.88 32.17 17.30
CA TRP A 172 -47.06 31.13 16.69
C TRP A 172 -46.68 30.03 17.70
N VAL A 173 -46.69 28.79 17.21
CA VAL A 173 -46.52 27.56 17.99
C VAL A 173 -45.10 27.01 17.84
N ASP A 174 -44.70 26.10 18.73
CA ASP A 174 -43.46 25.33 18.55
C ASP A 174 -43.53 24.54 17.24
N SER A 175 -42.44 24.57 16.45
CA SER A 175 -42.23 23.65 15.33
C SER A 175 -42.17 22.20 15.82
N GLN A 176 -42.38 21.22 14.92
CA GLN A 176 -42.02 19.83 15.24
C GLN A 176 -40.50 19.62 15.23
N MET A 177 -39.82 20.34 14.35
CA MET A 177 -38.37 20.42 14.21
C MET A 177 -38.03 21.75 13.51
N PRO A 178 -36.88 22.39 13.77
CA PRO A 178 -36.42 23.52 12.99
C PRO A 178 -36.12 23.15 11.53
N SER A 179 -36.52 24.00 10.58
CA SER A 179 -36.43 23.75 9.13
C SER A 179 -35.72 24.85 8.32
N PRO A 180 -34.62 25.47 8.80
CA PRO A 180 -34.01 26.62 8.15
C PRO A 180 -33.53 26.30 6.71
N GLY A 181 -33.99 27.09 5.76
CA GLY A 181 -33.74 26.93 4.31
C GLY A 181 -34.78 26.06 3.60
N SER A 182 -35.87 25.64 4.26
CA SER A 182 -36.80 24.63 3.73
C SER A 182 -38.28 24.83 4.14
N GLU A 183 -39.18 24.05 3.56
CA GLU A 183 -40.62 24.13 3.84
C GLU A 183 -40.93 23.61 5.27
N ASN A 184 -41.66 24.40 6.06
CA ASN A 184 -42.05 24.06 7.42
C ASN A 184 -42.80 22.70 7.48
N PRO A 185 -42.34 21.70 8.27
CA PRO A 185 -42.99 20.40 8.35
C PRO A 185 -44.36 20.49 9.03
N GLY A 186 -45.43 20.66 8.23
CA GLY A 186 -46.82 20.68 8.69
C GLY A 186 -47.86 21.40 7.81
N GLU A 187 -47.48 22.08 6.72
CA GLU A 187 -48.44 22.92 5.96
C GLU A 187 -49.49 22.16 5.13
N GLN A 188 -49.34 20.85 4.88
CA GLN A 188 -50.37 20.07 4.16
C GLN A 188 -51.52 19.63 5.08
N GLY A 189 -52.55 20.46 5.16
CA GLY A 189 -53.76 20.19 5.92
C GLY A 189 -54.55 18.96 5.45
N GLY A 190 -54.65 17.95 6.32
CA GLY A 190 -55.81 17.06 6.38
C GLY A 190 -55.91 15.94 5.34
N GLY A 191 -54.80 15.25 5.07
CA GLY A 191 -54.87 13.81 4.76
C GLY A 191 -55.12 13.00 6.05
N ASP A 192 -55.61 11.76 5.92
CA ASP A 192 -55.41 10.76 6.98
C ASP A 192 -53.90 10.63 7.26
N PRO A 193 -53.46 10.30 8.49
CA PRO A 193 -52.05 10.21 8.80
C PRO A 193 -51.36 9.29 7.80
N VAL A 194 -50.43 9.87 7.03
CA VAL A 194 -49.34 9.09 6.48
C VAL A 194 -48.48 8.79 7.69
N ASP A 195 -48.69 7.60 8.26
CA ASP A 195 -47.71 7.01 9.15
C ASP A 195 -46.43 6.85 8.32
N VAL A 196 -45.55 7.85 8.40
CA VAL A 196 -44.12 7.60 8.29
C VAL A 196 -43.77 6.89 9.59
N GLU A 197 -44.09 5.59 9.62
CA GLU A 197 -43.56 4.71 10.65
C GLU A 197 -42.04 4.89 10.65
N PRO A 198 -41.40 5.00 11.83
CA PRO A 198 -39.95 4.91 11.89
C PRO A 198 -39.55 3.63 11.14
N SER A 199 -38.56 3.72 10.25
CA SER A 199 -38.03 2.56 9.54
C SER A 199 -37.32 1.64 10.52
N TRP A 200 -38.10 0.80 11.22
CA TRP A 200 -37.56 -0.21 12.11
C TRP A 200 -36.84 -1.24 11.28
N TRP A 201 -35.62 -1.58 11.68
CA TRP A 201 -34.84 -2.63 11.07
C TRP A 201 -35.61 -3.95 11.12
N ASN A 202 -36.06 -4.38 9.96
CA ASN A 202 -36.79 -5.62 9.74
C ASN A 202 -35.87 -6.81 9.41
N GLY A 203 -34.55 -6.59 9.42
CA GLY A 203 -33.53 -7.54 8.97
C GLY A 203 -33.30 -7.57 7.45
N GLU A 204 -33.98 -6.71 6.66
CA GLU A 204 -33.80 -6.62 5.21
C GLU A 204 -32.73 -5.57 4.83
N PHE A 205 -32.57 -4.51 5.63
CA PHE A 205 -31.49 -3.54 5.50
C PHE A 205 -30.20 -4.07 6.14
N ASN A 206 -29.14 -4.20 5.36
CA ASN A 206 -27.85 -4.75 5.78
C ASN A 206 -26.86 -3.60 6.06
N VAL A 207 -27.03 -2.93 7.21
CA VAL A 207 -26.28 -1.71 7.58
C VAL A 207 -25.12 -2.07 8.51
N LYS A 208 -23.90 -1.63 8.17
CA LYS A 208 -22.67 -2.04 8.89
C LYS A 208 -21.67 -0.90 9.07
N PHE A 209 -20.89 -0.97 10.14
CA PHE A 209 -19.56 -0.38 10.19
C PHE A 209 -18.66 -1.12 9.18
N THR A 210 -17.97 -0.37 8.33
CA THR A 210 -17.17 -0.92 7.23
C THR A 210 -15.72 -0.46 7.24
N ARG A 211 -15.45 0.77 7.70
CA ARG A 211 -14.10 1.27 7.97
C ARG A 211 -14.09 2.13 9.23
N ILE A 212 -13.00 2.09 10.01
CA ILE A 212 -12.74 3.03 11.11
C ILE A 212 -11.26 3.43 11.17
N MET A 213 -10.99 4.66 11.59
CA MET A 213 -9.65 5.17 11.90
C MET A 213 -9.61 5.69 13.34
N PRO A 214 -9.27 4.85 14.33
CA PRO A 214 -9.30 5.24 15.73
C PRO A 214 -8.19 6.21 16.14
N GLY A 215 -7.03 6.13 15.49
CA GLY A 215 -5.92 7.03 15.73
C GLY A 215 -6.02 8.23 14.79
N GLU A 216 -6.52 9.36 15.29
CA GLU A 216 -6.41 10.64 14.60
C GLU A 216 -4.95 10.97 14.23
N VAL A 217 -4.76 11.77 13.19
CA VAL A 217 -3.50 12.49 12.98
C VAL A 217 -3.33 13.48 14.15
N PRO A 218 -2.13 13.62 14.76
CA PRO A 218 -1.97 14.42 15.98
C PRO A 218 -2.45 15.87 15.82
N ASP A 219 -3.26 16.34 16.78
CA ASP A 219 -3.86 17.69 16.80
C ASP A 219 -4.71 18.02 15.55
N ARG A 220 -5.48 17.04 15.04
CA ARG A 220 -6.39 17.21 13.88
C ARG A 220 -7.88 16.98 14.17
N SER A 221 -8.25 16.17 15.16
CA SER A 221 -9.65 15.76 15.42
C SER A 221 -10.30 15.13 14.18
N ASN A 222 -9.54 14.27 13.50
CA ASN A 222 -9.94 13.60 12.27
C ASN A 222 -10.01 12.07 12.42
N ASP A 223 -10.22 11.54 13.64
CA ASP A 223 -10.70 10.17 13.81
C ASP A 223 -12.09 10.03 13.18
N TRP A 224 -12.36 8.88 12.59
CA TRP A 224 -13.56 8.69 11.78
C TRP A 224 -14.07 7.26 11.74
N LEU A 225 -15.36 7.12 11.45
CA LEU A 225 -16.04 5.86 11.19
C LEU A 225 -16.88 5.96 9.92
N GLU A 226 -17.02 4.84 9.22
CA GLU A 226 -17.90 4.71 8.07
C GLU A 226 -19.01 3.71 8.33
N ILE A 227 -20.22 4.08 7.92
CA ILE A 227 -21.40 3.22 7.93
C ILE A 227 -21.85 3.03 6.48
N THR A 228 -22.04 1.78 6.06
CA THR A 228 -22.49 1.43 4.70
C THR A 228 -23.84 0.73 4.75
N ASN A 229 -24.73 1.11 3.83
CA ASN A 229 -26.00 0.42 3.59
C ASN A 229 -25.85 -0.58 2.44
N LEU A 230 -25.79 -1.87 2.77
CA LEU A 230 -25.71 -2.98 1.80
C LEU A 230 -27.09 -3.53 1.42
N GLY A 231 -28.16 -2.84 1.81
CA GLY A 231 -29.53 -3.12 1.36
C GLY A 231 -29.78 -2.65 -0.07
N SER A 232 -30.90 -3.06 -0.64
CA SER A 232 -31.36 -2.64 -1.98
C SER A 232 -32.22 -1.38 -1.98
N GLU A 233 -32.45 -0.78 -0.81
CA GLU A 233 -33.31 0.39 -0.59
C GLU A 233 -32.60 1.37 0.36
N GLU A 234 -32.91 2.66 0.22
CA GLU A 234 -32.45 3.74 1.11
C GLU A 234 -32.86 3.46 2.56
N VAL A 235 -32.00 3.80 3.53
CA VAL A 235 -32.27 3.62 4.97
C VAL A 235 -32.03 4.92 5.73
N SER A 236 -33.00 5.32 6.56
CA SER A 236 -32.82 6.36 7.58
C SER A 236 -32.43 5.71 8.90
N LEU A 237 -31.41 6.28 9.56
CA LEU A 237 -30.88 5.85 10.85
C LEU A 237 -31.31 6.80 11.98
N ASP A 238 -32.33 7.63 11.76
CA ASP A 238 -32.79 8.64 12.70
C ASP A 238 -33.23 8.01 14.04
N GLY A 239 -32.70 8.54 15.15
CA GLY A 239 -32.93 8.02 16.50
C GLY A 239 -32.16 6.75 16.87
N TRP A 240 -31.41 6.13 15.93
CA TRP A 240 -30.48 5.05 16.25
C TRP A 240 -29.31 5.58 17.09
N ASN A 241 -28.56 4.69 17.73
CA ASN A 241 -27.47 5.03 18.63
C ASN A 241 -26.18 4.30 18.26
N ILE A 242 -25.11 5.05 18.00
CA ILE A 242 -23.73 4.53 18.04
C ILE A 242 -23.32 4.48 19.52
N THR A 243 -23.29 3.26 20.08
CA THR A 243 -23.00 3.02 21.49
C THR A 243 -21.58 2.53 21.67
N ARG A 244 -20.73 3.34 22.30
CA ARG A 244 -19.35 2.97 22.65
C ARG A 244 -19.30 2.39 24.06
N ILE A 245 -18.69 1.22 24.22
CA ILE A 245 -18.54 0.53 25.50
C ILE A 245 -17.07 0.55 25.96
N ARG A 246 -16.86 0.91 27.24
CA ARG A 246 -15.58 0.85 27.95
C ARG A 246 -15.81 0.43 29.41
N ALA A 247 -14.73 0.21 30.16
CA ALA A 247 -14.78 -0.05 31.60
C ALA A 247 -15.48 1.06 32.42
N SER A 248 -15.61 2.27 31.87
CA SER A 248 -16.40 3.38 32.44
C SER A 248 -17.92 3.21 32.31
N GLY A 249 -18.40 2.22 31.57
CA GLY A 249 -19.79 2.05 31.15
C GLY A 249 -20.03 2.44 29.68
N PRO A 250 -21.24 2.20 29.16
CA PRO A 250 -21.64 2.61 27.82
C PRO A 250 -21.81 4.13 27.72
N TRP A 251 -21.60 4.65 26.52
CA TRP A 251 -21.84 6.04 26.16
C TRP A 251 -22.47 6.07 24.76
N HIS A 252 -23.53 6.86 24.59
CA HIS A 252 -24.43 6.78 23.43
C HIS A 252 -24.36 8.05 22.60
N SER A 253 -24.25 7.87 21.28
CA SER A 253 -24.39 8.94 20.28
C SER A 253 -25.65 8.69 19.50
N THR A 254 -26.68 9.50 19.73
CA THR A 254 -27.95 9.37 19.02
C THR A 254 -27.83 10.10 17.68
N ILE A 255 -28.12 9.39 16.60
CA ILE A 255 -28.24 9.94 15.25
C ILE A 255 -29.49 10.83 15.22
N ILE A 256 -29.31 12.10 14.88
CA ILE A 256 -30.37 13.11 14.82
C ILE A 256 -31.05 13.04 13.45
N SER A 257 -30.25 13.05 12.38
CA SER A 257 -30.72 12.87 11.02
C SER A 257 -29.59 12.27 10.17
N LEU A 258 -29.82 11.08 9.61
CA LEU A 258 -28.90 10.43 8.69
C LEU A 258 -29.65 9.46 7.77
N THR A 259 -29.50 9.67 6.47
CA THR A 259 -30.04 8.78 5.43
C THR A 259 -28.89 8.28 4.56
N ILE A 260 -28.90 6.98 4.25
CA ILE A 260 -27.88 6.32 3.43
C ILE A 260 -28.56 5.59 2.27
N ASP A 261 -28.25 6.01 1.05
CA ASP A 261 -28.70 5.37 -0.19
C ASP A 261 -28.31 3.88 -0.26
N ALA A 262 -29.08 3.10 -1.05
CA ALA A 262 -28.77 1.70 -1.31
C ALA A 262 -27.37 1.52 -1.91
N GLY A 263 -26.56 0.65 -1.33
CA GLY A 263 -25.17 0.40 -1.76
C GLY A 263 -24.18 1.54 -1.44
N SER A 264 -24.59 2.57 -0.71
CA SER A 264 -23.76 3.75 -0.41
C SER A 264 -23.19 3.73 1.00
N SER A 265 -22.14 4.52 1.21
CA SER A 265 -21.45 4.71 2.49
C SER A 265 -21.50 6.16 2.95
N VAL A 266 -21.43 6.39 4.26
CA VAL A 266 -21.22 7.71 4.86
C VAL A 266 -20.06 7.66 5.86
N VAL A 267 -19.11 8.57 5.69
CA VAL A 267 -18.01 8.80 6.64
C VAL A 267 -18.40 9.92 7.60
N LEU A 268 -18.24 9.68 8.90
CA LEU A 268 -18.50 10.63 9.98
C LEU A 268 -17.21 10.92 10.75
N THR A 269 -16.93 12.20 11.00
CA THR A 269 -15.75 12.68 11.77
C THR A 269 -16.05 14.00 12.47
N ASP A 270 -15.29 14.33 13.51
CA ASP A 270 -15.36 15.63 14.20
C ASP A 270 -14.83 16.80 13.34
N ASN A 271 -13.95 16.53 12.36
CA ASN A 271 -13.38 17.57 11.50
C ASN A 271 -13.23 17.13 10.04
N PRO A 272 -14.28 17.25 9.21
CA PRO A 272 -14.25 16.85 7.80
C PRO A 272 -13.21 17.60 6.97
N PHE A 273 -12.89 18.85 7.33
CA PHE A 273 -11.88 19.63 6.62
C PHE A 273 -10.48 19.04 6.82
N ASN A 274 -10.10 18.71 8.06
CA ASN A 274 -8.81 18.09 8.34
C ASN A 274 -8.73 16.65 7.80
N LEU A 275 -9.83 15.89 7.80
CA LEU A 275 -9.86 14.54 7.22
C LEU A 275 -9.69 14.58 5.68
N LEU A 276 -10.37 15.51 5.00
CA LEU A 276 -10.21 15.73 3.57
C LEU A 276 -8.79 16.23 3.23
N GLN A 277 -8.23 17.13 4.05
CA GLN A 277 -6.87 17.63 3.85
C GLN A 277 -5.84 16.51 4.01
N ASP A 278 -5.80 15.85 5.17
CA ASP A 278 -4.72 14.92 5.51
C ASP A 278 -4.82 13.58 4.76
N GLY A 279 -6.02 13.18 4.33
CA GLY A 279 -6.30 11.84 3.78
C GLY A 279 -7.10 11.77 2.49
N GLY A 280 -7.56 12.88 1.91
CA GLY A 280 -8.40 12.88 0.72
C GLY A 280 -9.83 12.36 0.94
N ILE A 281 -10.23 12.07 2.18
CA ILE A 281 -11.50 11.44 2.51
C ILE A 281 -12.59 12.50 2.72
N VAL A 282 -13.63 12.48 1.88
CA VAL A 282 -14.83 13.31 2.05
C VAL A 282 -15.71 12.72 3.14
N ALA A 283 -16.11 13.55 4.11
CA ALA A 283 -16.92 13.14 5.26
C ALA A 283 -17.98 14.19 5.62
N GLN A 284 -18.99 13.77 6.39
CA GLN A 284 -19.95 14.67 7.04
C GLN A 284 -19.46 15.01 8.46
N ASP A 285 -19.80 16.20 8.93
CA ASP A 285 -19.53 16.62 10.31
C ASP A 285 -20.42 15.82 11.26
N GLY A 286 -19.79 14.97 12.07
CA GLY A 286 -20.46 14.12 13.04
C GLY A 286 -21.29 14.91 14.06
N ASN A 287 -20.96 16.18 14.34
CA ASN A 287 -21.70 17.02 15.28
C ASN A 287 -22.96 17.66 14.69
N LEU A 288 -23.17 17.56 13.37
CA LEU A 288 -24.43 17.93 12.71
C LEU A 288 -25.36 16.71 12.58
N VAL A 289 -24.77 15.51 12.49
CA VAL A 289 -25.48 14.24 12.26
C VAL A 289 -25.85 13.53 13.58
N LEU A 290 -25.02 13.65 14.61
CA LEU A 290 -25.15 13.03 15.93
C LEU A 290 -25.30 14.11 17.01
N ASN A 291 -25.94 13.77 18.13
CA ASN A 291 -25.96 14.63 19.31
C ASN A 291 -24.58 14.83 19.97
N ASN A 292 -23.62 13.95 19.66
CA ASN A 292 -22.21 14.05 19.99
C ASN A 292 -21.43 12.99 19.17
N MET A 293 -20.33 13.36 18.51
CA MET A 293 -19.51 12.37 17.79
C MET A 293 -18.81 11.38 18.75
N PRO A 294 -18.81 10.06 18.48
CA PRO A 294 -18.06 9.09 19.26
C PRO A 294 -16.56 9.22 19.09
N TRP A 295 -15.89 9.80 20.09
CA TRP A 295 -14.43 9.73 20.21
C TRP A 295 -13.95 8.26 20.12
N LEU A 296 -13.21 7.94 19.07
CA LEU A 296 -12.59 6.64 18.89
C LEU A 296 -11.32 6.56 19.74
N VAL A 297 -10.97 5.35 20.18
CA VAL A 297 -9.99 5.19 21.27
C VAL A 297 -8.81 4.43 20.73
N ASN A 298 -7.66 5.09 20.60
CA ASN A 298 -6.45 4.53 19.99
C ASN A 298 -6.05 3.19 20.64
N SER A 299 -6.20 3.06 21.97
CA SER A 299 -5.92 1.82 22.72
C SER A 299 -6.97 0.71 22.54
N GLY A 300 -8.02 0.94 21.76
CA GLY A 300 -9.15 0.04 21.56
C GLY A 300 -10.44 0.44 22.28
N SER A 301 -11.58 0.13 21.66
CA SER A 301 -12.90 0.20 22.27
C SER A 301 -13.87 -0.77 21.57
N SER A 302 -15.10 -0.86 22.09
CA SER A 302 -16.20 -1.56 21.43
C SER A 302 -17.24 -0.55 20.97
N LEU A 303 -17.74 -0.68 19.75
CA LEU A 303 -18.85 0.10 19.19
C LEU A 303 -19.99 -0.85 18.81
N MET A 304 -21.22 -0.40 19.01
CA MET A 304 -22.45 -1.07 18.56
C MET A 304 -23.34 -0.05 17.85
N LEU A 305 -23.90 -0.42 16.72
CA LEU A 305 -24.98 0.31 16.05
C LEU A 305 -26.31 -0.25 16.57
N VAL A 306 -27.09 0.59 17.27
CA VAL A 306 -28.25 0.14 18.06
C VAL A 306 -29.51 0.90 17.67
N GLU A 307 -30.58 0.19 17.34
CA GLU A 307 -31.89 0.77 17.03
C GLU A 307 -32.54 1.52 18.22
N PRO A 308 -33.52 2.42 17.96
CA PRO A 308 -34.39 3.01 18.98
C PRO A 308 -35.10 1.99 19.89
N ASN A 309 -35.34 0.76 19.38
CA ASN A 309 -35.98 -0.32 20.13
C ASN A 309 -35.00 -1.13 21.01
N GLY A 310 -33.69 -0.88 20.91
CA GLY A 310 -32.62 -1.57 21.63
C GLY A 310 -31.99 -2.77 20.92
N THR A 311 -32.36 -3.06 19.68
CA THR A 311 -31.74 -4.12 18.86
C THR A 311 -30.36 -3.67 18.39
N VAL A 312 -29.34 -4.50 18.59
CA VAL A 312 -28.01 -4.30 18.00
C VAL A 312 -28.04 -4.82 16.57
N VAL A 313 -27.63 -3.98 15.62
CA VAL A 313 -27.66 -4.25 14.18
C VAL A 313 -26.28 -4.64 13.67
N ASP A 314 -25.22 -3.99 14.16
CA ASP A 314 -23.82 -4.33 13.89
C ASP A 314 -22.93 -3.93 15.07
N SER A 315 -21.80 -4.60 15.24
CA SER A 315 -20.83 -4.36 16.30
C SER A 315 -19.40 -4.52 15.81
N ILE A 316 -18.48 -3.75 16.40
CA ILE A 316 -17.05 -3.91 16.20
C ILE A 316 -16.31 -3.77 17.53
N VAL A 317 -15.32 -4.63 17.75
CA VAL A 317 -14.43 -4.56 18.92
C VAL A 317 -12.99 -4.61 18.45
N TYR A 318 -12.19 -3.60 18.76
CA TYR A 318 -10.80 -3.49 18.32
C TYR A 318 -9.86 -3.17 19.49
N GLY A 319 -8.61 -3.65 19.40
CA GLY A 319 -7.57 -3.40 20.41
C GLY A 319 -7.97 -3.88 21.82
N GLY A 320 -7.77 -3.04 22.83
CA GLY A 320 -8.22 -3.27 24.21
C GLY A 320 -9.73 -3.14 24.46
N GLY A 321 -10.57 -3.27 23.43
CA GLY A 321 -12.03 -3.24 23.55
C GLY A 321 -12.60 -4.38 24.40
N ILE A 322 -13.80 -4.18 24.96
CA ILE A 322 -14.52 -5.22 25.71
C ILE A 322 -15.27 -6.09 24.71
N ALA A 323 -14.81 -7.33 24.52
CA ALA A 323 -15.39 -8.25 23.54
C ALA A 323 -16.67 -8.97 24.03
N GLU A 324 -17.00 -8.88 25.33
CA GLU A 324 -18.25 -9.39 25.91
C GLU A 324 -19.41 -8.40 25.67
N ILE A 325 -19.81 -8.22 24.40
CA ILE A 325 -20.92 -7.35 23.97
C ILE A 325 -21.89 -8.11 23.04
N ASP A 326 -23.11 -7.57 22.88
CA ASP A 326 -24.07 -8.11 21.91
C ASP A 326 -23.60 -7.81 20.46
N GLY A 327 -23.84 -8.74 19.54
CA GLY A 327 -23.39 -8.64 18.14
C GLY A 327 -21.88 -8.89 17.92
N TRP A 328 -21.13 -9.40 18.90
CA TRP A 328 -19.73 -9.78 18.72
C TRP A 328 -19.41 -11.16 19.30
N ASN A 329 -18.60 -11.93 18.58
CA ASN A 329 -18.25 -13.31 18.87
C ASN A 329 -16.73 -13.52 18.78
N GLY A 330 -16.05 -13.60 19.93
CA GLY A 330 -14.62 -13.91 19.99
C GLY A 330 -13.77 -12.77 20.57
N PRO A 331 -12.45 -12.73 20.29
CA PRO A 331 -11.58 -11.65 20.75
C PRO A 331 -11.86 -10.34 19.99
N ALA A 332 -11.31 -9.23 20.49
CA ALA A 332 -11.21 -7.99 19.73
C ALA A 332 -10.25 -8.16 18.53
N ILE A 333 -10.44 -7.36 17.49
CA ILE A 333 -9.55 -7.25 16.33
C ILE A 333 -8.12 -6.95 16.81
N SER A 334 -7.17 -7.73 16.31
CA SER A 334 -5.75 -7.55 16.54
C SER A 334 -5.25 -6.37 15.70
N VAL A 335 -5.15 -5.19 16.32
CA VAL A 335 -4.71 -3.98 15.61
C VAL A 335 -3.27 -4.17 15.10
N PRO A 336 -3.03 -4.05 13.78
CA PRO A 336 -1.72 -4.31 13.20
C PRO A 336 -0.70 -3.21 13.52
N GLY A 337 0.56 -3.61 13.68
CA GLY A 337 1.65 -2.71 14.06
C GLY A 337 1.52 -2.19 15.51
N ASP A 338 1.88 -0.93 15.72
CA ASP A 338 1.85 -0.24 17.01
C ASP A 338 0.51 0.47 17.30
N GLY A 339 -0.47 0.40 16.39
CA GLY A 339 -1.70 1.19 16.46
C GLY A 339 -1.47 2.69 16.25
N SER A 340 -0.41 3.05 15.52
CA SER A 340 -0.05 4.45 15.22
C SER A 340 -1.19 5.27 14.59
N PRO A 341 -1.17 6.61 14.80
CA PRO A 341 -1.97 7.57 14.05
C PRO A 341 -2.11 7.28 12.56
N GLY A 342 -3.32 7.47 12.04
CA GLY A 342 -3.66 7.28 10.64
C GLY A 342 -3.97 5.83 10.23
N LEU A 343 -3.88 4.83 11.11
CA LEU A 343 -4.22 3.44 10.77
C LEU A 343 -5.73 3.25 10.59
N ILE A 344 -6.14 2.77 9.41
CA ILE A 344 -7.52 2.50 9.03
C ILE A 344 -7.76 0.99 9.04
N LEU A 345 -8.67 0.53 9.91
CA LEU A 345 -9.17 -0.83 9.91
C LEU A 345 -10.33 -0.93 8.90
N MET A 346 -10.35 -1.99 8.09
CA MET A 346 -11.36 -2.20 7.06
C MET A 346 -12.01 -3.57 7.22
N ARG A 347 -13.32 -3.64 6.99
CA ARG A 347 -14.06 -4.90 6.89
C ARG A 347 -13.88 -5.47 5.47
N GLY A 348 -13.49 -6.73 5.36
CA GLY A 348 -13.13 -7.38 4.09
C GLY A 348 -11.91 -6.74 3.42
N SER A 349 -11.86 -6.75 2.08
CA SER A 349 -10.86 -6.01 1.30
C SER A 349 -11.05 -4.48 1.36
N GLY A 350 -12.25 -4.03 1.76
CA GLY A 350 -12.71 -2.63 1.67
C GLY A 350 -13.43 -2.28 0.37
N CYS A 351 -13.51 -3.21 -0.60
CA CYS A 351 -14.09 -2.99 -1.93
C CYS A 351 -15.46 -3.68 -2.14
N GLY A 352 -16.40 -3.47 -1.22
CA GLY A 352 -17.77 -3.97 -1.35
C GLY A 352 -18.04 -5.36 -0.76
N ASP A 353 -16.98 -6.12 -0.47
CA ASP A 353 -17.04 -7.35 0.30
C ASP A 353 -17.01 -7.03 1.80
N TYR A 354 -18.12 -7.26 2.48
CA TYR A 354 -18.26 -6.94 3.91
C TYR A 354 -18.66 -8.19 4.69
N PRO A 355 -17.70 -9.11 4.93
CA PRO A 355 -17.92 -10.32 5.72
C PRO A 355 -18.42 -9.97 7.12
N ASP A 356 -19.18 -10.90 7.68
CA ASP A 356 -19.99 -10.65 8.86
C ASP A 356 -20.23 -11.97 9.60
N THR A 357 -19.17 -12.41 10.24
CA THR A 357 -19.15 -13.53 11.18
C THR A 357 -19.36 -13.06 12.62
N ASP A 358 -19.57 -11.76 12.82
CA ASP A 358 -19.51 -11.04 14.10
C ASP A 358 -18.12 -11.15 14.76
N THR A 359 -17.02 -11.32 14.01
CA THR A 359 -15.69 -11.61 14.60
C THR A 359 -14.56 -10.76 14.05
N GLY A 360 -13.41 -10.81 14.74
CA GLY A 360 -12.19 -10.13 14.30
C GLY A 360 -11.76 -10.49 12.88
N SER A 361 -12.03 -11.72 12.41
CA SER A 361 -11.62 -12.16 11.06
C SER A 361 -12.28 -11.36 9.93
N ASP A 362 -13.41 -10.71 10.20
CA ASP A 362 -14.09 -9.85 9.23
C ASP A 362 -13.27 -8.58 8.92
N TRP A 363 -12.33 -8.21 9.80
CA TRP A 363 -11.51 -6.99 9.74
C TRP A 363 -10.00 -7.26 9.65
N GLU A 364 -9.62 -8.54 9.63
CA GLU A 364 -8.23 -9.02 9.64
C GLU A 364 -7.77 -9.48 8.24
N GLN A 365 -8.47 -9.05 7.19
CA GLN A 365 -8.08 -9.29 5.79
C GLN A 365 -7.13 -8.20 5.26
N ARG A 366 -7.47 -6.92 5.44
CA ARG A 366 -6.68 -5.80 4.93
C ARG A 366 -6.83 -4.55 5.81
N TRP A 367 -5.76 -3.78 5.90
CA TRP A 367 -5.73 -2.46 6.52
C TRP A 367 -4.91 -1.50 5.66
N ILE A 368 -5.15 -0.20 5.81
CA ILE A 368 -4.41 0.86 5.12
C ILE A 368 -4.06 1.97 6.11
N ARG A 369 -3.38 3.03 5.63
CA ARG A 369 -3.20 4.26 6.41
C ARG A 369 -3.78 5.46 5.67
N ILE A 370 -4.10 6.51 6.40
CA ILE A 370 -4.61 7.78 5.85
C ILE A 370 -3.70 8.30 4.71
N GLY A 371 -4.32 8.72 3.61
CA GLY A 371 -3.65 9.07 2.35
C GLY A 371 -3.40 7.91 1.39
N ALA A 372 -3.58 6.64 1.82
CA ALA A 372 -3.64 5.52 0.90
C ALA A 372 -4.95 5.55 0.10
N SER A 373 -4.88 5.17 -1.17
CA SER A 373 -6.04 4.93 -2.01
C SER A 373 -6.82 3.67 -1.61
N THR A 374 -8.07 3.63 -2.08
CA THR A 374 -8.90 2.41 -2.14
C THR A 374 -9.57 2.32 -3.50
N PHE A 375 -8.78 2.04 -4.54
CA PHE A 375 -9.33 1.85 -5.89
C PHE A 375 -10.08 0.51 -5.96
N CYS A 376 -11.39 0.57 -6.24
CA CYS A 376 -12.31 -0.57 -6.23
C CYS A 376 -13.04 -0.76 -7.58
N ASP A 377 -12.50 -0.21 -8.66
CA ASP A 377 -13.02 -0.33 -10.04
C ASP A 377 -12.58 -1.64 -10.73
N GLY A 378 -11.63 -2.37 -10.13
CA GLY A 378 -11.02 -3.59 -10.67
C GLY A 378 -10.01 -3.36 -11.82
N GLY A 379 -9.75 -2.11 -12.21
CA GLY A 379 -8.75 -1.72 -13.20
C GLY A 379 -8.97 -2.24 -14.63
N GLN A 380 -10.17 -2.73 -14.97
CA GLN A 380 -10.46 -3.34 -16.28
C GLN A 380 -10.64 -2.28 -17.37
N PHE A 381 -10.00 -2.47 -18.53
CA PHE A 381 -10.14 -1.62 -19.71
C PHE A 381 -9.95 -2.40 -21.02
N ASN A 382 -10.35 -1.80 -22.15
CA ASN A 382 -10.29 -2.41 -23.47
C ASN A 382 -9.49 -1.56 -24.45
N GLY A 383 -8.67 -2.22 -25.27
CA GLY A 383 -8.18 -1.66 -26.53
C GLY A 383 -9.24 -1.82 -27.62
N ASP A 384 -9.44 -0.77 -28.42
CA ASP A 384 -10.30 -0.81 -29.60
C ASP A 384 -9.51 -1.14 -30.89
N PHE A 385 -10.13 -1.03 -32.07
CA PHE A 385 -9.44 -1.29 -33.35
C PHE A 385 -8.46 -0.19 -33.80
N SER A 386 -8.40 0.94 -33.09
CA SER A 386 -7.41 2.01 -33.29
C SER A 386 -6.31 1.99 -32.23
N SER A 387 -6.49 1.24 -31.15
CA SER A 387 -5.48 1.01 -30.13
C SER A 387 -4.33 0.13 -30.65
N SER A 388 -3.14 0.31 -30.09
CA SER A 388 -1.97 -0.51 -30.41
C SER A 388 -1.08 -0.77 -29.20
N LEU A 389 -0.34 -1.87 -29.26
CA LEU A 389 0.58 -2.32 -28.23
C LEU A 389 2.01 -2.38 -28.80
N ILE A 390 2.99 -1.91 -28.04
CA ILE A 390 4.41 -2.07 -28.37
C ILE A 390 5.06 -2.89 -27.24
N PRO A 391 5.46 -4.14 -27.49
CA PRO A 391 6.34 -4.86 -26.58
C PRO A 391 7.73 -4.23 -26.63
N SER A 392 8.31 -3.96 -25.47
CA SER A 392 9.60 -3.29 -25.36
C SER A 392 10.46 -3.97 -24.32
N ILE A 393 11.64 -4.45 -24.72
CA ILE A 393 12.48 -5.35 -23.92
C ILE A 393 13.85 -4.71 -23.73
N GLY A 394 14.27 -4.58 -22.47
CA GLY A 394 15.58 -4.08 -22.09
C GLY A 394 16.56 -5.24 -21.94
N PRO A 395 17.83 -5.10 -22.38
CA PRO A 395 18.47 -3.84 -22.80
C PRO A 395 18.42 -3.54 -24.31
N GLU A 396 17.78 -4.38 -25.15
CA GLU A 396 17.89 -4.31 -26.61
C GLU A 396 17.12 -3.15 -27.25
N ASP A 397 15.83 -3.03 -26.96
CA ASP A 397 14.91 -2.07 -27.62
C ASP A 397 14.42 -0.96 -26.67
N ALA A 398 14.37 -1.23 -25.36
CA ALA A 398 13.69 -0.37 -24.36
C ALA A 398 14.11 1.11 -24.35
N PHE A 399 15.40 1.42 -24.51
CA PHE A 399 15.85 2.82 -24.59
C PHE A 399 15.33 3.51 -25.87
N ASN A 400 15.41 2.84 -27.03
CA ASN A 400 14.97 3.42 -28.29
C ASN A 400 13.47 3.73 -28.27
N ASP A 401 12.67 2.79 -27.77
CA ASP A 401 11.21 2.88 -27.79
C ASP A 401 10.73 3.99 -26.86
N LEU A 402 11.30 4.07 -25.64
CA LEU A 402 11.00 5.12 -24.68
C LEU A 402 11.45 6.49 -25.18
N TYR A 403 12.66 6.60 -25.74
CA TYR A 403 13.16 7.86 -26.31
C TYR A 403 12.30 8.33 -27.50
N HIS A 404 11.87 7.41 -28.37
CA HIS A 404 10.93 7.69 -29.45
C HIS A 404 9.58 8.17 -28.89
N TRP A 405 9.05 7.49 -27.87
CA TRP A 405 7.77 7.81 -27.25
C TRP A 405 7.73 9.20 -26.60
N ILE A 406 8.78 9.61 -25.87
CA ILE A 406 8.93 10.99 -25.35
C ILE A 406 9.07 12.00 -26.50
N GLY A 407 9.76 11.61 -27.57
CA GLY A 407 9.92 12.43 -28.78
C GLY A 407 8.61 12.75 -29.51
N LEU A 408 7.55 11.96 -29.30
CA LEU A 408 6.21 12.15 -29.87
C LEU A 408 5.29 13.06 -29.05
N ALA A 409 5.68 13.47 -27.83
CA ALA A 409 4.82 14.27 -26.97
C ALA A 409 4.53 15.66 -27.56
N ASP A 410 3.26 16.05 -27.56
CA ASP A 410 2.74 17.29 -28.15
C ASP A 410 2.03 18.20 -27.11
N ASP A 411 1.50 17.65 -26.02
CA ASP A 411 0.73 18.35 -24.98
C ASP A 411 1.26 18.13 -23.56
N SER A 412 1.36 16.86 -23.11
CA SER A 412 1.68 16.56 -21.69
C SER A 412 2.43 15.23 -21.47
N ILE A 413 3.25 15.17 -20.41
CA ILE A 413 3.85 13.94 -19.87
C ILE A 413 3.69 13.93 -18.34
N HIS A 414 3.06 12.89 -17.81
CA HIS A 414 3.10 12.53 -16.39
C HIS A 414 4.02 11.31 -16.19
N LEU A 415 4.87 11.32 -15.16
CA LEU A 415 5.86 10.26 -14.88
C LEU A 415 5.95 9.96 -13.39
N HIS A 416 5.70 8.72 -12.99
CA HIS A 416 5.95 8.22 -11.62
C HIS A 416 7.06 7.18 -11.69
N ILE A 417 8.13 7.41 -10.92
CA ILE A 417 9.37 6.63 -11.05
C ILE A 417 10.19 6.66 -9.75
N TYR A 418 10.64 5.48 -9.31
CA TYR A 418 11.49 5.34 -8.12
C TYR A 418 12.89 5.95 -8.32
N GLN A 419 13.56 5.57 -9.41
CA GLN A 419 14.88 6.11 -9.79
C GLN A 419 14.84 6.81 -11.15
N PHE A 420 15.23 8.09 -11.17
CA PHE A 420 15.34 8.94 -12.37
C PHE A 420 16.71 9.64 -12.40
N MET A 421 17.58 9.19 -13.31
CA MET A 421 18.97 9.66 -13.39
C MET A 421 19.64 9.43 -14.75
N SER A 422 18.87 9.16 -15.82
CA SER A 422 19.43 9.06 -17.17
C SER A 422 19.59 10.46 -17.82
N PRO A 423 20.80 10.87 -18.24
CA PRO A 423 21.03 12.14 -18.91
C PRO A 423 20.26 12.25 -20.23
N ASP A 424 20.27 11.20 -21.05
CA ASP A 424 19.62 11.19 -22.35
C ASP A 424 18.09 11.33 -22.25
N LEU A 425 17.45 10.66 -21.28
CA LEU A 425 16.01 10.82 -21.04
C LEU A 425 15.68 12.19 -20.44
N SER A 426 16.55 12.73 -19.57
CA SER A 426 16.38 14.09 -19.04
C SER A 426 16.45 15.15 -20.15
N HIS A 427 17.37 15.00 -21.09
CA HIS A 427 17.46 15.85 -22.27
C HIS A 427 16.26 15.70 -23.21
N SER A 428 15.71 14.50 -23.37
CA SER A 428 14.50 14.30 -24.17
C SER A 428 13.26 14.98 -23.57
N LEU A 429 13.13 15.00 -22.24
CA LEU A 429 12.09 15.76 -21.52
C LEU A 429 12.31 17.28 -21.66
N LEU A 430 13.55 17.77 -21.50
CA LEU A 430 13.88 19.19 -21.73
C LEU A 430 13.54 19.63 -23.17
N ASP A 431 13.80 18.79 -24.17
CA ASP A 431 13.43 19.03 -25.56
C ASP A 431 11.90 18.97 -25.79
N ALA A 432 11.14 18.18 -25.00
CA ALA A 432 9.67 18.21 -25.02
C ALA A 432 9.12 19.51 -24.42
N MET A 433 9.62 19.91 -23.25
CA MET A 433 9.27 21.19 -22.61
C MET A 433 9.62 22.39 -23.52
N ALA A 434 10.73 22.31 -24.26
CA ALA A 434 11.10 23.33 -25.24
C ALA A 434 10.16 23.41 -26.47
N ARG A 435 9.41 22.34 -26.78
CA ARG A 435 8.30 22.36 -27.75
C ARG A 435 7.00 22.95 -27.18
N GLY A 436 6.84 22.91 -25.85
CA GLY A 436 5.68 23.40 -25.11
C GLY A 436 4.91 22.33 -24.34
N VAL A 437 5.43 21.10 -24.26
CA VAL A 437 4.84 19.98 -23.51
C VAL A 437 4.91 20.27 -22.00
N GLU A 438 3.80 20.11 -21.29
CA GLU A 438 3.75 20.19 -19.83
C GLU A 438 4.30 18.88 -19.23
N VAL A 439 5.21 18.97 -18.25
CA VAL A 439 5.85 17.78 -17.64
C VAL A 439 5.62 17.78 -16.13
N THR A 440 5.01 16.70 -15.65
CA THR A 440 4.75 16.43 -14.23
C THR A 440 5.44 15.14 -13.82
N ILE A 441 6.22 15.17 -12.72
CA ILE A 441 7.00 14.02 -12.25
C ILE A 441 6.81 13.83 -10.75
N LEU A 442 6.50 12.60 -10.32
CA LEU A 442 6.57 12.16 -8.93
C LEU A 442 7.77 11.23 -8.75
N LEU A 443 8.66 11.60 -7.82
CA LEU A 443 9.89 10.87 -7.50
C LEU A 443 9.88 10.35 -6.06
N GLU A 444 10.62 9.28 -5.80
CA GLU A 444 10.96 8.88 -4.45
C GLU A 444 12.04 9.79 -3.86
N GLU A 445 11.86 10.26 -2.63
CA GLU A 445 12.94 10.95 -1.88
C GLU A 445 13.91 9.92 -1.30
N GLY A 446 13.37 8.93 -0.59
CA GLY A 446 14.10 7.97 0.24
C GLY A 446 14.66 6.77 -0.52
N ILE A 447 15.23 6.97 -1.71
CA ILE A 447 15.82 5.85 -2.47
C ILE A 447 16.92 5.14 -1.64
N LEU A 448 16.89 3.81 -1.63
CA LEU A 448 17.78 2.96 -0.83
C LEU A 448 19.16 2.81 -1.51
N ASP A 449 19.89 3.91 -1.60
CA ASP A 449 21.12 4.02 -2.37
C ASP A 449 22.16 4.94 -1.68
N GLY A 450 23.37 5.01 -2.23
CA GLY A 450 24.41 5.91 -1.74
C GLY A 450 24.05 7.39 -1.90
N SER A 451 24.59 8.24 -1.01
CA SER A 451 24.34 9.69 -1.04
C SER A 451 24.65 10.39 -2.38
N SER A 452 25.53 9.83 -3.20
CA SER A 452 25.81 10.31 -4.56
C SER A 452 24.65 10.07 -5.53
N THR A 453 23.92 8.97 -5.39
CA THR A 453 22.80 8.60 -6.26
C THR A 453 21.57 9.44 -5.93
N ILE A 454 21.32 9.65 -4.63
CA ILE A 454 20.31 10.62 -4.13
C ILE A 454 20.62 12.02 -4.67
N ASP A 455 21.88 12.46 -4.59
CA ASP A 455 22.29 13.77 -5.10
C ASP A 455 22.12 13.89 -6.63
N ASN A 456 22.35 12.79 -7.36
CA ASN A 456 22.14 12.75 -8.79
C ASN A 456 20.66 12.88 -9.15
N GLN A 457 19.78 12.07 -8.55
CA GLN A 457 18.32 12.15 -8.72
C GLN A 457 17.79 13.57 -8.47
N ARG A 458 18.20 14.17 -7.34
CA ARG A 458 17.88 15.57 -7.00
C ARG A 458 18.38 16.56 -8.03
N GLY A 459 19.55 16.34 -8.63
CA GLY A 459 20.08 17.20 -9.69
C GLY A 459 19.32 17.10 -11.02
N HIS A 460 18.96 15.88 -11.43
CA HIS A 460 18.11 15.65 -12.59
C HIS A 460 16.74 16.31 -12.40
N ALA A 461 16.12 16.11 -11.23
CA ALA A 461 14.85 16.73 -10.84
C ALA A 461 14.91 18.27 -10.80
N GLN A 462 15.96 18.84 -10.17
CA GLN A 462 16.18 20.30 -10.13
C GLN A 462 16.34 20.89 -11.53
N THR A 463 17.00 20.19 -12.45
CA THR A 463 17.21 20.68 -13.82
C THR A 463 15.89 20.77 -14.59
N LEU A 464 14.99 19.79 -14.43
CA LEU A 464 13.65 19.84 -15.02
C LEU A 464 12.77 20.89 -14.33
N HIS A 465 12.83 21.00 -13.01
CA HIS A 465 12.12 22.05 -12.26
C HIS A 465 12.55 23.47 -12.69
N ASP A 466 13.85 23.72 -12.84
CA ASP A 466 14.41 25.00 -13.32
C ASP A 466 13.98 25.32 -14.76
N ALA A 467 13.70 24.29 -15.57
CA ALA A 467 13.14 24.43 -16.91
C ALA A 467 11.61 24.64 -16.93
N GLY A 468 10.93 24.41 -15.81
CA GLY A 468 9.48 24.66 -15.63
C GLY A 468 8.62 23.42 -15.37
N ALA A 469 9.20 22.25 -15.12
CA ALA A 469 8.44 21.04 -14.81
C ALA A 469 7.81 21.10 -13.41
N THR A 470 6.62 20.51 -13.28
CA THR A 470 6.02 20.21 -11.98
C THR A 470 6.73 18.99 -11.43
N VAL A 471 7.36 19.11 -10.26
CA VAL A 471 8.07 18.00 -9.62
C VAL A 471 7.53 17.83 -8.21
N PHE A 472 7.13 16.60 -7.89
CA PHE A 472 6.66 16.14 -6.59
C PHE A 472 7.60 15.07 -6.04
N TRP A 473 7.56 14.89 -4.72
CA TRP A 473 8.31 13.89 -3.99
C TRP A 473 7.36 13.12 -3.10
N MET A 474 7.45 11.79 -3.13
CA MET A 474 6.94 10.95 -2.06
C MET A 474 7.99 10.94 -0.93
N GLU A 475 7.57 11.27 0.29
CA GLU A 475 8.43 11.31 1.47
C GLU A 475 7.71 10.81 2.73
N ASP A 476 8.47 10.31 3.71
CA ASP A 476 7.93 9.85 4.99
C ASP A 476 7.46 11.05 5.85
N PRO A 477 6.15 11.19 6.15
CA PRO A 477 5.65 12.28 6.97
C PRO A 477 6.10 12.15 8.42
N SER A 478 6.42 13.27 9.07
CA SER A 478 6.93 13.26 10.45
C SER A 478 5.87 12.99 11.55
N GLN A 479 4.59 13.06 11.19
CA GLN A 479 3.45 13.08 12.12
C GLN A 479 2.71 11.73 12.22
N ILE A 480 2.81 10.92 11.17
CA ILE A 480 2.15 9.61 11.00
C ILE A 480 3.11 8.67 10.26
N SER A 481 2.83 7.37 10.21
CA SER A 481 3.56 6.51 9.27
C SER A 481 3.02 6.71 7.84
N SER A 482 3.91 6.75 6.84
CA SER A 482 3.48 6.88 5.44
C SER A 482 2.55 5.73 5.00
N PRO A 483 1.48 6.01 4.22
CA PRO A 483 0.65 4.97 3.61
C PRO A 483 1.45 4.02 2.73
N TYR A 484 2.42 4.55 1.99
CA TYR A 484 3.33 3.78 1.14
C TYR A 484 4.76 3.82 1.69
N ALA A 485 5.53 2.75 1.56
CA ALA A 485 6.96 2.77 1.89
C ALA A 485 7.77 3.51 0.82
N TYR A 486 7.41 3.34 -0.46
CA TYR A 486 8.06 4.00 -1.59
C TYR A 486 7.09 4.20 -2.76
N ILE A 487 7.32 5.23 -3.58
CA ILE A 487 6.77 5.30 -4.95
C ILE A 487 7.61 4.40 -5.86
N HIS A 488 7.14 3.16 -6.05
CA HIS A 488 7.86 2.13 -6.78
C HIS A 488 7.24 1.76 -8.13
N SER A 489 6.12 2.37 -8.52
CA SER A 489 5.63 2.36 -9.89
C SER A 489 6.71 2.88 -10.85
N LYS A 490 6.74 2.33 -12.07
CA LYS A 490 7.49 2.88 -13.20
C LYS A 490 6.52 3.00 -14.36
N VAL A 491 5.85 4.16 -14.40
CA VAL A 491 4.71 4.41 -15.27
C VAL A 491 4.76 5.85 -15.76
N ALA A 492 4.39 6.05 -17.02
CA ALA A 492 4.24 7.38 -17.59
C ALA A 492 3.03 7.44 -18.52
N VAL A 493 2.38 8.60 -18.60
CA VAL A 493 1.30 8.88 -19.56
C VAL A 493 1.69 10.07 -20.41
N ARG A 494 1.46 9.97 -21.72
CA ARG A 494 1.73 11.01 -22.72
C ARG A 494 0.43 11.44 -23.40
N ASP A 495 0.21 12.75 -23.45
CA ASP A 495 -0.89 13.44 -24.15
C ASP A 495 -2.32 12.96 -23.78
N SER A 496 -2.49 12.22 -22.68
CA SER A 496 -3.71 11.47 -22.34
C SER A 496 -4.14 10.42 -23.39
N GLU A 497 -3.23 9.99 -24.26
CA GLU A 497 -3.49 9.04 -25.37
C GLU A 497 -2.64 7.75 -25.28
N SER A 498 -1.52 7.78 -24.55
CA SER A 498 -0.55 6.68 -24.54
C SER A 498 0.10 6.49 -23.17
N VAL A 499 0.32 5.24 -22.78
CA VAL A 499 0.90 4.84 -21.49
C VAL A 499 2.17 4.03 -21.72
N TRP A 500 3.21 4.28 -20.93
CA TRP A 500 4.39 3.41 -20.76
C TRP A 500 4.36 2.80 -19.35
N ILE A 501 4.49 1.48 -19.23
CA ILE A 501 4.62 0.74 -17.94
C ILE A 501 5.83 -0.19 -18.03
N SER A 502 6.61 -0.31 -16.94
CA SER A 502 7.86 -1.07 -16.92
C SER A 502 8.21 -1.71 -15.58
N SER A 503 9.06 -2.75 -15.64
CA SER A 503 9.83 -3.26 -14.49
C SER A 503 11.07 -2.41 -14.15
N GLY A 504 11.49 -1.55 -15.08
CA GLY A 504 12.73 -0.80 -15.10
C GLY A 504 12.62 0.66 -14.70
N ASN A 505 13.71 1.19 -14.14
CA ASN A 505 13.81 2.60 -13.74
C ASN A 505 14.31 3.47 -14.92
N TRP A 506 14.16 4.80 -14.84
CA TRP A 506 14.74 5.72 -15.84
C TRP A 506 16.21 6.03 -15.50
N LYS A 507 17.02 4.98 -15.55
CA LYS A 507 18.47 4.98 -15.35
C LYS A 507 19.15 4.08 -16.37
N ASP A 508 20.41 4.37 -16.68
CA ASP A 508 21.14 3.72 -17.78
C ASP A 508 21.35 2.21 -17.54
N THR A 509 21.32 1.69 -16.32
CA THR A 509 21.37 0.23 -16.07
C THR A 509 20.05 -0.50 -16.37
N SER A 510 18.93 0.23 -16.47
CA SER A 510 17.60 -0.30 -16.82
C SER A 510 17.26 -0.07 -18.29
N VAL A 511 17.45 1.18 -18.76
CA VAL A 511 17.22 1.61 -20.14
C VAL A 511 18.52 2.13 -20.77
N PRO A 512 19.49 1.24 -21.08
CA PRO A 512 20.82 1.63 -21.53
C PRO A 512 20.83 2.24 -22.94
N PRO A 513 21.40 3.45 -23.13
CA PRO A 513 21.62 4.03 -24.46
C PRO A 513 22.69 3.30 -25.29
N ASP A 514 23.50 2.42 -24.68
CA ASP A 514 24.52 1.60 -25.36
C ASP A 514 24.12 0.13 -25.56
N GLY A 515 22.95 -0.29 -25.06
CA GLY A 515 22.42 -1.65 -25.15
C GLY A 515 23.02 -2.66 -24.16
N VAL A 516 23.67 -2.21 -23.07
CA VAL A 516 24.22 -3.08 -22.02
C VAL A 516 23.58 -2.76 -20.66
N GLY A 517 22.77 -3.68 -20.12
CA GLY A 517 22.01 -3.41 -18.88
C GLY A 517 21.24 -4.63 -18.35
N ASN A 518 20.20 -4.38 -17.57
CA ASN A 518 19.36 -5.42 -16.99
C ASN A 518 18.40 -6.05 -18.02
N ARG A 519 18.00 -7.31 -17.80
CA ARG A 519 16.81 -7.89 -18.46
C ARG A 519 15.56 -7.37 -17.77
N GLU A 520 14.77 -6.59 -18.50
CA GLU A 520 13.57 -5.89 -18.04
C GLU A 520 12.50 -5.88 -19.13
N TRP A 521 11.21 -5.89 -18.75
CA TRP A 521 10.09 -5.76 -19.67
C TRP A 521 9.35 -4.44 -19.48
N SER A 522 9.00 -3.80 -20.58
CA SER A 522 8.17 -2.60 -20.65
C SER A 522 7.13 -2.75 -21.75
N VAL A 523 5.97 -2.12 -21.60
CA VAL A 523 4.95 -2.05 -22.65
C VAL A 523 4.55 -0.60 -22.87
N ILE A 524 4.38 -0.21 -24.13
CA ILE A 524 3.67 1.02 -24.49
C ILE A 524 2.29 0.65 -25.01
N ILE A 525 1.26 1.29 -24.47
CA ILE A 525 -0.15 1.08 -24.80
C ILE A 525 -0.67 2.40 -25.37
N ASN A 526 -0.97 2.42 -26.67
CA ASN A 526 -1.67 3.55 -27.30
C ASN A 526 -3.18 3.28 -27.15
N SER A 527 -3.81 3.93 -26.17
CA SER A 527 -5.26 3.88 -25.91
C SER A 527 -5.64 5.01 -24.96
N GLU A 528 -6.62 5.84 -25.36
CA GLU A 528 -7.22 6.88 -24.51
C GLU A 528 -7.82 6.27 -23.23
N GLU A 529 -8.51 5.12 -23.32
CA GLU A 529 -9.14 4.44 -22.17
C GLU A 529 -8.08 3.97 -21.14
N ALA A 530 -6.93 3.49 -21.62
CA ALA A 530 -5.79 3.13 -20.77
C ALA A 530 -5.15 4.36 -20.10
N ALA A 531 -4.99 5.44 -20.87
CA ALA A 531 -4.38 6.67 -20.40
C ALA A 531 -5.25 7.39 -19.37
N GLU A 532 -6.57 7.50 -19.58
CA GLU A 532 -7.53 8.02 -18.61
C GLU A 532 -7.50 7.22 -17.30
N LEU A 533 -7.52 5.89 -17.38
CA LEU A 533 -7.47 5.03 -16.20
C LEU A 533 -6.16 5.19 -15.42
N VAL A 534 -5.00 5.22 -16.09
CA VAL A 534 -3.72 5.41 -15.42
C VAL A 534 -3.59 6.82 -14.85
N LEU A 535 -4.02 7.87 -15.57
CA LEU A 535 -4.06 9.25 -15.06
C LEU A 535 -4.94 9.38 -13.81
N SER A 536 -6.01 8.60 -13.68
CA SER A 536 -6.81 8.59 -12.44
C SER A 536 -5.97 8.18 -11.24
N ARG A 537 -5.08 7.18 -11.40
CA ARG A 537 -4.13 6.75 -10.35
C ARG A 537 -3.04 7.81 -10.14
N LEU A 538 -2.47 8.34 -11.23
CA LEU A 538 -1.40 9.33 -11.13
C LEU A 538 -1.87 10.62 -10.41
N SER A 539 -3.09 11.08 -10.71
CA SER A 539 -3.69 12.28 -10.11
C SER A 539 -3.94 12.15 -8.60
N TRP A 540 -4.11 10.92 -8.09
CA TRP A 540 -4.21 10.66 -6.65
C TRP A 540 -2.84 10.79 -5.98
N ASP A 541 -1.81 10.15 -6.52
CA ASP A 541 -0.46 10.18 -5.91
C ASP A 541 0.24 11.54 -6.14
N GLU A 542 -0.21 12.35 -7.12
CA GLU A 542 0.26 13.73 -7.34
C GLU A 542 -0.42 14.79 -6.43
N ASN A 543 -1.40 14.41 -5.60
CA ASN A 543 -2.18 15.35 -4.79
C ASN A 543 -1.35 15.92 -3.61
N PRO A 544 -0.96 17.21 -3.61
CA PRO A 544 -0.10 17.81 -2.58
C PRO A 544 -0.83 18.10 -1.26
N ASN A 545 -2.10 17.72 -1.13
CA ASN A 545 -2.78 17.71 0.18
C ASN A 545 -2.39 16.47 1.00
N HIS A 546 -2.07 15.35 0.34
CA HIS A 546 -1.64 14.14 1.03
C HIS A 546 -0.33 14.38 1.78
N LEU A 547 -0.29 14.05 3.07
CA LEU A 547 0.83 14.38 3.96
C LEU A 547 2.19 13.78 3.55
N HIS A 548 2.18 12.76 2.70
CA HIS A 548 3.36 12.06 2.19
C HIS A 548 3.82 12.57 0.80
N ILE A 549 3.18 13.61 0.25
CA ILE A 549 3.49 14.20 -1.05
C ILE A 549 3.88 15.66 -0.87
N SER A 550 5.06 16.05 -1.36
CA SER A 550 5.49 17.45 -1.35
C SER A 550 5.97 17.96 -2.70
N SER A 551 5.74 19.25 -2.95
CA SER A 551 6.28 19.92 -4.14
C SER A 551 7.79 20.13 -4.00
N HIS A 552 8.51 20.02 -5.11
CA HIS A 552 9.94 20.28 -5.16
C HIS A 552 10.29 21.67 -4.61
N SER A 553 11.34 21.73 -3.80
CA SER A 553 11.70 22.85 -2.94
C SER A 553 13.22 22.89 -2.76
N PRO A 554 13.82 24.00 -2.26
CA PRO A 554 15.25 24.06 -1.95
C PRO A 554 15.77 23.00 -0.96
N SER A 555 14.90 22.23 -0.30
CA SER A 555 15.27 21.00 0.45
C SER A 555 15.72 19.86 -0.47
N HIS A 556 15.18 19.79 -1.68
CA HIS A 556 15.35 18.73 -2.67
C HIS A 556 16.39 19.11 -3.75
N SER A 557 17.11 20.21 -3.57
CA SER A 557 18.22 20.61 -4.45
C SER A 557 19.44 19.70 -4.26
N PRO A 558 20.25 19.48 -5.32
CA PRO A 558 21.51 18.75 -5.24
C PRO A 558 22.60 19.56 -4.51
N THR A 559 23.75 18.93 -4.27
CA THR A 559 24.92 19.59 -3.68
C THR A 559 25.50 20.68 -4.58
N ASN A 560 26.13 21.68 -3.94
CA ASN A 560 26.71 22.82 -4.64
C ASN A 560 27.82 22.38 -5.62
N GLY A 561 27.53 22.48 -6.92
CA GLY A 561 28.47 22.15 -8.00
C GLY A 561 28.17 20.84 -8.72
N TRP A 562 27.07 20.16 -8.37
CA TRP A 562 26.48 19.14 -9.25
C TRP A 562 26.17 19.72 -10.63
N VAL A 563 26.37 18.93 -11.68
CA VAL A 563 26.08 19.24 -13.08
C VAL A 563 25.64 17.94 -13.75
N MET A 564 24.56 17.98 -14.54
CA MET A 564 24.11 16.85 -15.35
C MET A 564 25.21 16.41 -16.33
N GLU A 565 25.37 15.10 -16.52
CA GLU A 565 26.29 14.58 -17.54
C GLU A 565 25.77 14.85 -18.96
N GLU A 566 26.66 14.75 -19.95
CA GLU A 566 26.29 14.95 -21.36
C GLU A 566 25.65 13.67 -21.92
N THR A 567 24.69 13.81 -22.83
CA THR A 567 24.04 12.70 -23.56
C THR A 567 25.06 11.75 -24.20
N VAL A 568 24.92 10.44 -23.98
CA VAL A 568 25.80 9.42 -24.58
C VAL A 568 25.22 8.80 -25.85
N PHE A 569 23.90 8.85 -26.04
CA PHE A 569 23.25 8.30 -27.24
C PHE A 569 23.64 9.09 -28.49
N ASN A 570 24.18 8.38 -29.47
CA ASN A 570 24.57 8.92 -30.78
C ASN A 570 23.97 8.14 -31.96
N GLY A 571 23.01 7.25 -31.65
CA GLY A 571 22.30 6.44 -32.64
C GLY A 571 21.27 7.23 -33.44
N SER A 572 20.51 6.51 -34.26
CA SER A 572 19.31 7.05 -34.90
C SER A 572 18.10 6.42 -34.22
N VAL A 573 17.20 7.25 -33.70
CA VAL A 573 15.93 6.80 -33.13
C VAL A 573 15.09 6.16 -34.24
N MET A 574 14.60 4.96 -34.00
CA MET A 574 13.75 4.20 -34.92
C MET A 574 12.33 4.09 -34.35
N ALA A 575 11.32 4.12 -35.21
CA ALA A 575 9.96 3.82 -34.79
C ALA A 575 9.86 2.34 -34.35
N PRO A 576 9.21 2.04 -33.22
CA PRO A 576 9.04 0.69 -32.71
C PRO A 576 8.11 -0.16 -33.60
N ASN A 577 8.06 -1.47 -33.33
CA ASN A 577 7.10 -2.36 -33.96
C ASN A 577 5.78 -2.35 -33.16
N GLU A 578 4.73 -1.79 -33.75
CA GLU A 578 3.38 -1.78 -33.17
C GLU A 578 2.59 -3.04 -33.54
N ILE A 579 1.83 -3.54 -32.57
CA ILE A 579 0.82 -4.60 -32.71
C ILE A 579 -0.56 -3.91 -32.67
N GLU A 580 -1.22 -3.80 -33.81
CA GLU A 580 -2.57 -3.23 -33.94
C GLU A 580 -3.65 -4.21 -33.46
N GLY A 581 -4.70 -3.69 -32.83
CA GLY A 581 -5.96 -4.40 -32.67
C GLY A 581 -6.54 -4.37 -31.26
N PRO A 582 -7.77 -4.90 -31.09
CA PRO A 582 -8.42 -4.91 -29.80
C PRO A 582 -7.77 -5.92 -28.85
N PHE A 583 -7.69 -5.55 -27.59
CA PHE A 583 -7.19 -6.36 -26.49
C PHE A 583 -8.04 -6.11 -25.24
N GLU A 584 -8.10 -7.09 -24.35
CA GLU A 584 -8.68 -6.95 -23.02
C GLU A 584 -7.52 -6.80 -22.02
N ALA A 585 -7.61 -5.88 -21.07
CA ALA A 585 -6.51 -5.62 -20.12
C ALA A 585 -7.00 -5.19 -18.73
N GLN A 586 -6.15 -5.42 -17.74
CA GLN A 586 -6.36 -5.01 -16.35
C GLN A 586 -5.14 -4.25 -15.83
N LEU A 587 -5.34 -3.01 -15.39
CA LEU A 587 -4.39 -2.28 -14.57
C LEU A 587 -4.46 -2.83 -13.13
N MET A 588 -3.31 -3.23 -12.60
CA MET A 588 -3.11 -3.70 -11.24
C MET A 588 -2.27 -2.67 -10.49
N THR A 589 -2.72 -2.26 -9.32
CA THR A 589 -2.16 -1.19 -8.50
C THR A 589 -1.96 -1.68 -7.07
N CYS A 590 -0.75 -1.53 -6.51
CA CYS A 590 -0.50 -1.92 -5.12
C CYS A 590 -0.59 -0.76 -4.13
N PRO A 591 -1.05 -1.02 -2.90
CA PRO A 591 -1.58 -2.28 -2.37
C PRO A 591 -3.12 -2.38 -2.57
N ASP A 592 -3.68 -1.76 -3.62
CA ASP A 592 -5.12 -1.61 -3.87
C ASP A 592 -5.81 -2.91 -4.30
N ASP A 593 -5.46 -3.39 -5.49
CA ASP A 593 -6.12 -4.48 -6.22
C ASP A 593 -5.12 -5.49 -6.82
N CYS A 594 -3.80 -5.22 -6.69
CA CYS A 594 -2.77 -5.99 -7.39
C CYS A 594 -2.63 -7.44 -6.94
N VAL A 595 -2.74 -7.74 -5.63
CA VAL A 595 -2.59 -9.12 -5.13
C VAL A 595 -3.76 -9.98 -5.59
N ASP A 596 -4.99 -9.48 -5.48
CA ASP A 596 -6.19 -10.17 -5.97
C ASP A 596 -6.14 -10.34 -7.49
N GLY A 597 -5.65 -9.34 -8.23
CA GLY A 597 -5.40 -9.43 -9.67
C GLY A 597 -4.38 -10.51 -10.06
N VAL A 598 -3.25 -10.58 -9.35
CA VAL A 598 -2.19 -11.59 -9.58
C VAL A 598 -2.68 -13.00 -9.22
N VAL A 599 -3.41 -13.15 -8.11
CA VAL A 599 -4.03 -14.42 -7.72
C VAL A 599 -5.06 -14.85 -8.78
N SER A 600 -5.97 -13.97 -9.20
CA SER A 600 -6.97 -14.27 -10.23
C SER A 600 -6.33 -14.64 -11.58
N MET A 601 -5.23 -13.97 -11.95
CA MET A 601 -4.41 -14.31 -13.11
C MET A 601 -3.85 -15.74 -13.01
N ILE A 602 -3.27 -16.12 -11.88
CA ILE A 602 -2.72 -17.47 -11.63
C ILE A 602 -3.83 -18.54 -11.60
N GLU A 603 -4.97 -18.22 -11.00
CA GLU A 603 -6.15 -19.10 -10.98
C GLU A 603 -6.73 -19.35 -12.38
N SER A 604 -6.66 -18.35 -13.27
CA SER A 604 -7.16 -18.46 -14.65
C SER A 604 -6.39 -19.46 -15.51
N ALA A 605 -5.11 -19.72 -15.20
CA ALA A 605 -4.22 -20.55 -16.01
C ALA A 605 -4.71 -21.99 -16.19
N GLN A 606 -4.63 -22.50 -17.43
CA GLN A 606 -5.10 -23.84 -17.81
C GLN A 606 -3.98 -24.77 -18.29
N HIS A 607 -2.83 -24.23 -18.70
CA HIS A 607 -1.75 -24.97 -19.37
C HIS A 607 -0.36 -24.63 -18.85
N SER A 608 -0.01 -23.34 -18.73
CA SER A 608 1.32 -22.91 -18.30
C SER A 608 1.36 -21.52 -17.67
N ILE A 609 2.23 -21.36 -16.67
CA ILE A 609 2.62 -20.07 -16.08
C ILE A 609 4.15 -19.96 -16.20
N ASP A 610 4.60 -18.92 -16.89
CA ASP A 610 6.02 -18.58 -17.04
C ASP A 610 6.31 -17.27 -16.28
N LEU A 611 7.10 -17.33 -15.20
CA LEU A 611 7.42 -16.20 -14.33
C LEU A 611 8.86 -15.74 -14.53
N SER A 612 9.04 -14.45 -14.78
CA SER A 612 10.35 -13.80 -14.93
C SER A 612 10.41 -12.67 -13.90
N VAL A 613 10.92 -13.00 -12.71
CA VAL A 613 10.84 -12.15 -11.52
C VAL A 613 12.21 -11.97 -10.89
N GLN A 614 12.46 -10.79 -10.32
CA GLN A 614 13.72 -10.49 -9.64
C GLN A 614 13.94 -11.43 -8.44
N TYR A 615 12.90 -11.63 -7.63
CA TYR A 615 12.81 -12.56 -6.52
C TYR A 615 11.33 -12.93 -6.28
N LEU A 616 11.08 -13.91 -5.42
CA LEU A 616 9.75 -14.39 -5.02
C LEU A 616 9.79 -14.72 -3.51
N ASP A 617 9.30 -13.83 -2.66
CA ASP A 617 9.28 -14.06 -1.20
C ASP A 617 8.33 -15.23 -0.91
N LEU A 618 8.78 -16.22 -0.13
CA LEU A 618 7.97 -17.37 0.26
C LEU A 618 7.12 -17.07 1.50
N ASP A 619 7.75 -16.56 2.56
CA ASP A 619 7.21 -16.55 3.92
C ASP A 619 6.65 -15.17 4.33
N TRP A 620 5.56 -14.75 3.69
CA TRP A 620 4.82 -13.54 4.07
C TRP A 620 3.30 -13.73 4.14
N TYR A 621 2.64 -12.86 4.89
CA TYR A 621 1.21 -12.98 5.23
C TYR A 621 0.35 -11.92 4.55
N TRP A 622 -0.80 -12.32 4.00
CA TRP A 622 -1.84 -11.40 3.54
C TRP A 622 -2.94 -11.29 4.59
N GLY A 623 -3.00 -10.13 5.24
CA GLY A 623 -3.78 -9.97 6.47
C GLY A 623 -3.25 -10.90 7.57
N PHE A 624 -4.07 -11.87 7.95
CA PHE A 624 -3.74 -12.95 8.90
C PHE A 624 -3.69 -14.34 8.23
N GLY A 625 -3.71 -14.39 6.90
CA GLY A 625 -3.58 -15.61 6.09
C GLY A 625 -2.17 -15.82 5.51
N GLU A 626 -1.90 -17.02 5.02
CA GLU A 626 -0.66 -17.40 4.32
C GLU A 626 -0.47 -16.61 3.00
N ASN A 627 0.73 -16.68 2.41
CA ASN A 627 1.08 -16.09 1.12
C ASN A 627 0.13 -16.54 -0.01
N PRO A 628 -0.75 -15.66 -0.54
CA PRO A 628 -1.77 -16.05 -1.50
C PRO A 628 -1.20 -16.31 -2.90
N ILE A 629 -0.04 -15.74 -3.23
CA ILE A 629 0.65 -15.96 -4.51
C ILE A 629 1.24 -17.38 -4.53
N ILE A 630 1.95 -17.79 -3.48
CA ILE A 630 2.49 -19.16 -3.39
C ILE A 630 1.36 -20.20 -3.31
N ALA A 631 0.31 -19.94 -2.54
CA ALA A 631 -0.86 -20.82 -2.46
C ALA A 631 -1.54 -21.01 -3.84
N SER A 632 -1.76 -19.93 -4.59
CA SER A 632 -2.39 -20.02 -5.92
C SER A 632 -1.50 -20.70 -6.97
N LEU A 633 -0.17 -20.51 -6.91
CA LEU A 633 0.79 -21.24 -7.75
C LEU A 633 0.79 -22.74 -7.45
N TYR A 634 0.81 -23.12 -6.17
CA TYR A 634 0.74 -24.52 -5.75
C TYR A 634 -0.58 -25.19 -6.19
N GLU A 635 -1.71 -24.50 -6.06
CA GLU A 635 -3.00 -24.97 -6.58
C GLU A 635 -3.01 -25.05 -8.12
N ALA A 636 -2.33 -24.15 -8.84
CA ALA A 636 -2.18 -24.25 -10.29
C ALA A 636 -1.38 -25.50 -10.70
N ALA A 637 -0.26 -25.77 -10.03
CA ALA A 637 0.52 -26.98 -10.23
C ALA A 637 -0.30 -28.25 -9.95
N ASN A 638 -1.11 -28.27 -8.88
CA ASN A 638 -2.01 -29.37 -8.56
C ASN A 638 -3.15 -29.56 -9.59
N ARG A 639 -3.58 -28.50 -10.29
CA ARG A 639 -4.48 -28.60 -11.46
C ARG A 639 -3.79 -29.17 -12.71
N GLY A 640 -2.47 -29.36 -12.68
CA GLY A 640 -1.66 -29.83 -13.81
C GLY A 640 -1.17 -28.71 -14.74
N VAL A 641 -1.16 -27.46 -14.25
CA VAL A 641 -0.57 -26.31 -14.97
C VAL A 641 0.95 -26.37 -14.82
N LYS A 642 1.69 -26.25 -15.92
CA LYS A 642 3.16 -26.23 -15.91
C LYS A 642 3.66 -24.90 -15.36
N LEU A 643 4.58 -24.92 -14.39
CA LEU A 643 5.23 -23.71 -13.87
C LEU A 643 6.69 -23.65 -14.33
N ARG A 644 7.12 -22.50 -14.87
CA ARG A 644 8.53 -22.18 -15.17
C ARG A 644 8.90 -20.84 -14.54
N ILE A 645 9.91 -20.80 -13.70
CA ILE A 645 10.30 -19.61 -12.95
C ILE A 645 11.77 -19.29 -13.23
N ILE A 646 12.05 -18.06 -13.64
CA ILE A 646 13.40 -17.51 -13.74
C ILE A 646 13.56 -16.44 -12.65
N LEU A 647 14.60 -16.62 -11.83
CA LEU A 647 15.00 -15.74 -10.74
C LEU A 647 16.31 -15.02 -11.04
N ASN A 648 16.66 -13.99 -10.27
CA ASN A 648 17.88 -13.24 -10.48
C ASN A 648 19.12 -13.95 -9.90
N GLY A 649 20.01 -14.43 -10.78
CA GLY A 649 21.29 -15.04 -10.37
C GLY A 649 22.25 -14.10 -9.63
N PHE A 650 22.16 -12.79 -9.84
CA PHE A 650 23.14 -11.82 -9.31
C PHE A 650 23.12 -11.70 -7.77
N TYR A 651 21.99 -11.99 -7.12
CA TYR A 651 21.86 -11.88 -5.65
C TYR A 651 21.80 -13.24 -4.94
N ALA A 652 21.77 -14.38 -5.64
CA ALA A 652 21.54 -15.70 -5.06
C ALA A 652 22.62 -16.15 -4.03
N GLU A 653 23.80 -15.53 -4.03
CA GLU A 653 24.84 -15.73 -3.00
C GLU A 653 24.59 -14.99 -1.68
N TRP A 654 23.76 -13.93 -1.71
CA TRP A 654 23.54 -13.00 -0.60
C TRP A 654 22.10 -13.03 -0.06
N ASP A 655 21.19 -13.57 -0.88
CA ASP A 655 19.77 -13.70 -0.64
C ASP A 655 19.40 -15.19 -0.68
N GLU A 656 19.29 -15.79 0.51
CA GLU A 656 18.99 -17.22 0.67
C GLU A 656 17.57 -17.57 0.18
N GLU A 657 16.61 -16.64 0.21
CA GLU A 657 15.22 -16.87 -0.22
C GLU A 657 15.12 -17.17 -1.73
N ILE A 658 16.03 -16.63 -2.54
CA ILE A 658 16.13 -16.97 -3.97
C ILE A 658 16.45 -18.45 -4.16
N ARG A 659 17.36 -19.01 -3.34
CA ARG A 659 17.72 -20.44 -3.41
C ARG A 659 16.65 -21.33 -2.76
N ASP A 660 16.05 -20.90 -1.65
CA ASP A 660 14.93 -21.62 -1.04
C ASP A 660 13.72 -21.71 -1.99
N THR A 661 13.48 -20.68 -2.81
CA THR A 661 12.49 -20.76 -3.90
C THR A 661 12.86 -21.84 -4.91
N ILE A 662 14.13 -21.93 -5.34
CA ILE A 662 14.58 -22.97 -6.27
C ILE A 662 14.40 -24.37 -5.66
N HIS A 663 14.79 -24.57 -4.41
CA HIS A 663 14.60 -25.84 -3.69
C HIS A 663 13.12 -26.18 -3.48
N MET A 664 12.25 -25.22 -3.19
CA MET A 664 10.82 -25.49 -3.05
C MET A 664 10.20 -25.98 -4.37
N PHE A 665 10.46 -25.29 -5.48
CA PHE A 665 9.86 -25.65 -6.77
C PHE A 665 10.48 -26.94 -7.35
N ASN A 666 11.79 -27.14 -7.21
CA ASN A 666 12.48 -28.28 -7.83
C ASN A 666 12.51 -29.52 -6.92
N THR A 667 12.90 -29.37 -5.65
CA THR A 667 13.07 -30.51 -4.74
C THR A 667 11.76 -30.94 -4.09
N ASN A 668 10.94 -29.99 -3.62
CA ASN A 668 9.67 -30.32 -2.98
C ASN A 668 8.58 -30.58 -4.03
N TRP A 669 8.20 -29.58 -4.81
CA TRP A 669 7.05 -29.67 -5.72
C TRP A 669 7.30 -30.65 -6.88
N ASN A 670 8.43 -30.53 -7.59
CA ASN A 670 8.72 -31.42 -8.71
C ASN A 670 9.20 -32.80 -8.26
N ALA A 671 10.37 -32.86 -7.61
CA ALA A 671 11.04 -34.13 -7.33
C ALA A 671 10.30 -34.99 -6.28
N THR A 672 9.75 -34.38 -5.22
CA THR A 672 9.07 -35.11 -4.14
C THR A 672 7.57 -35.32 -4.39
N GLU A 673 6.85 -34.30 -4.88
CA GLU A 673 5.39 -34.37 -5.08
C GLU A 673 4.97 -34.73 -6.51
N GLY A 674 5.85 -34.60 -7.51
CA GLY A 674 5.59 -34.96 -8.90
C GLY A 674 4.86 -33.89 -9.72
N LEU A 675 4.91 -32.63 -9.31
CA LEU A 675 4.30 -31.49 -10.00
C LEU A 675 5.20 -30.99 -11.16
N ASP A 676 4.62 -30.55 -12.28
CA ASP A 676 5.39 -29.98 -13.41
C ASP A 676 5.80 -28.52 -13.12
N ALA A 677 6.69 -28.36 -12.15
CA ALA A 677 7.20 -27.08 -11.66
C ALA A 677 8.73 -27.03 -11.84
N THR A 678 9.29 -25.90 -12.28
CA THR A 678 10.75 -25.74 -12.33
C THR A 678 11.15 -24.28 -12.14
N ALA A 679 12.07 -24.02 -11.23
CA ALA A 679 12.74 -22.74 -11.02
C ALA A 679 14.23 -22.83 -11.37
N ARG A 680 14.84 -21.70 -11.76
CA ARG A 680 16.30 -21.57 -12.01
C ARG A 680 16.75 -20.12 -11.93
N LEU A 681 18.06 -19.90 -11.84
CA LEU A 681 18.65 -18.57 -11.99
C LEU A 681 18.77 -18.20 -13.47
N MET A 682 18.63 -16.91 -13.79
CA MET A 682 19.01 -16.38 -15.09
C MET A 682 20.53 -16.18 -15.13
N ALA A 683 21.20 -16.88 -16.04
CA ALA A 683 22.60 -16.60 -16.36
C ALA A 683 22.79 -15.21 -16.99
N SER A 684 24.01 -14.68 -16.90
CA SER A 684 24.39 -13.39 -17.49
C SER A 684 24.71 -13.49 -18.99
N SER A 685 25.00 -12.36 -19.63
CA SER A 685 25.55 -12.32 -20.99
C SER A 685 26.47 -11.10 -21.17
N SER A 686 27.09 -10.98 -22.35
CA SER A 686 27.89 -9.79 -22.70
C SER A 686 27.11 -8.48 -22.79
N ASN A 687 25.77 -8.54 -22.87
CA ASN A 687 24.88 -7.38 -22.92
C ASN A 687 23.85 -7.36 -21.77
N ILE A 688 23.57 -8.49 -21.13
CA ILE A 688 22.60 -8.62 -20.04
C ILE A 688 23.35 -8.87 -18.74
N VAL A 689 23.30 -7.90 -17.81
CA VAL A 689 24.04 -7.93 -16.54
C VAL A 689 23.36 -8.82 -15.50
N LYS A 690 22.04 -8.66 -15.33
CA LYS A 690 21.21 -9.37 -14.34
C LYS A 690 19.74 -9.36 -14.73
N LEU A 691 18.92 -10.18 -14.06
CA LEU A 691 17.46 -10.12 -14.20
C LEU A 691 16.89 -9.06 -13.26
N HIS A 692 16.09 -8.13 -13.79
CA HIS A 692 15.38 -7.13 -12.99
C HIS A 692 13.91 -6.99 -13.42
N ASN A 693 13.37 -8.05 -14.03
CA ASN A 693 11.98 -8.13 -14.48
C ASN A 693 11.00 -8.47 -13.34
N LYS A 694 9.71 -8.19 -13.57
CA LYS A 694 8.57 -8.49 -12.68
C LYS A 694 7.37 -8.94 -13.52
N GLY A 695 7.62 -9.88 -14.43
CA GLY A 695 6.67 -10.28 -15.47
C GLY A 695 6.17 -11.71 -15.33
N ALA A 696 4.97 -11.96 -15.85
CA ALA A 696 4.37 -13.29 -15.93
C ALA A 696 3.69 -13.49 -17.30
N ILE A 697 3.68 -14.72 -17.82
CA ILE A 697 2.98 -15.10 -19.05
C ILE A 697 2.06 -16.28 -18.73
N ILE A 698 0.79 -16.16 -19.09
CA ILE A 698 -0.26 -17.15 -18.83
C ILE A 698 -0.70 -17.79 -20.15
N ASP A 699 -0.59 -19.12 -20.22
CA ASP A 699 -0.99 -19.98 -21.35
C ASP A 699 -0.44 -19.54 -22.73
N GLY A 700 0.61 -18.72 -22.74
CA GLY A 700 1.16 -18.05 -23.93
C GLY A 700 0.21 -17.03 -24.59
N GLY A 701 -0.92 -16.71 -23.96
CA GLY A 701 -1.98 -15.85 -24.48
C GLY A 701 -2.14 -14.51 -23.74
N SER A 702 -1.65 -14.41 -22.50
CA SER A 702 -1.69 -13.20 -21.68
C SER A 702 -0.32 -12.88 -21.09
N VAL A 703 -0.01 -11.61 -20.87
CA VAL A 703 1.24 -11.17 -20.24
C VAL A 703 1.00 -10.07 -19.21
N LEU A 704 1.65 -10.19 -18.05
CA LEU A 704 1.78 -9.16 -17.02
C LEU A 704 3.11 -8.44 -17.18
N VAL A 705 3.08 -7.11 -17.26
CA VAL A 705 4.25 -6.22 -17.27
C VAL A 705 4.04 -5.15 -16.21
N GLY A 706 5.02 -4.91 -15.33
CA GLY A 706 4.87 -3.94 -14.25
C GLY A 706 6.07 -3.86 -13.32
N SER A 707 5.92 -3.08 -12.23
CA SER A 707 6.98 -2.80 -11.26
C SER A 707 7.01 -3.72 -10.04
N MET A 708 5.89 -4.40 -9.76
CA MET A 708 5.64 -5.15 -8.53
C MET A 708 6.51 -6.40 -8.40
N ASN A 709 7.50 -6.37 -7.50
CA ASN A 709 8.20 -7.59 -7.08
C ASN A 709 7.22 -8.59 -6.44
N TRP A 710 7.47 -9.88 -6.57
CA TRP A 710 6.55 -10.90 -6.04
C TRP A 710 6.86 -11.19 -4.56
N GLY A 711 6.76 -10.15 -3.75
CA GLY A 711 7.14 -10.17 -2.35
C GLY A 711 6.42 -9.14 -1.49
N SER A 712 6.59 -9.30 -0.17
CA SER A 712 5.84 -8.64 0.88
C SER A 712 5.84 -7.11 0.78
N SER A 713 7.00 -6.48 0.55
CA SER A 713 7.10 -5.02 0.46
C SER A 713 6.28 -4.46 -0.70
N ALA A 714 6.37 -5.10 -1.88
CA ALA A 714 5.64 -4.64 -3.07
C ALA A 714 4.13 -4.83 -2.93
N ALA A 715 3.71 -5.98 -2.42
CA ALA A 715 2.31 -6.33 -2.21
C ALA A 715 1.61 -5.49 -1.13
N LEU A 716 2.29 -5.18 -0.01
CA LEU A 716 1.67 -4.63 1.20
C LEU A 716 2.00 -3.16 1.47
N ARG A 717 3.09 -2.62 0.92
CA ARG A 717 3.66 -1.34 1.35
C ARG A 717 4.08 -0.42 0.22
N ASN A 718 4.57 -0.90 -0.92
CA ASN A 718 4.97 -0.01 -2.00
C ASN A 718 3.75 0.47 -2.80
N ARG A 719 3.86 1.65 -3.39
CA ARG A 719 2.98 2.07 -4.47
C ARG A 719 3.52 1.49 -5.78
N GLU A 720 2.87 0.47 -6.33
CA GLU A 720 3.30 -0.24 -7.56
C GLU A 720 2.21 -0.15 -8.64
N MET A 721 2.60 -0.31 -9.92
CA MET A 721 1.65 -0.53 -11.00
C MET A 721 2.13 -1.61 -11.98
N GLY A 722 1.19 -2.40 -12.48
CA GLY A 722 1.41 -3.37 -13.56
C GLY A 722 0.16 -3.52 -14.40
N VAL A 723 0.29 -4.12 -15.59
CA VAL A 723 -0.81 -4.33 -16.52
C VAL A 723 -0.79 -5.77 -17.04
N LEU A 724 -1.90 -6.47 -16.84
CA LEU A 724 -2.17 -7.76 -17.46
C LEU A 724 -2.89 -7.52 -18.78
N ILE A 725 -2.33 -8.02 -19.89
CA ILE A 725 -2.88 -7.83 -21.24
C ILE A 725 -3.16 -9.19 -21.86
N HIS A 726 -4.40 -9.42 -22.24
CA HIS A 726 -4.86 -10.61 -22.95
C HIS A 726 -4.70 -10.43 -24.47
N HIS A 727 -3.49 -10.63 -24.97
CA HIS A 727 -3.19 -10.54 -26.41
C HIS A 727 -2.12 -11.54 -26.87
N GLN A 728 -2.52 -12.54 -27.65
CA GLN A 728 -1.67 -13.68 -28.06
C GLN A 728 -0.38 -13.24 -28.76
N GLU A 729 -0.43 -12.27 -29.69
CA GLU A 729 0.77 -11.83 -30.42
C GLU A 729 1.73 -11.03 -29.53
N LEU A 730 1.20 -10.34 -28.50
CA LEU A 730 2.03 -9.63 -27.52
C LEU A 730 2.72 -10.64 -26.58
N ALA A 731 1.95 -11.57 -26.01
CA ALA A 731 2.46 -12.62 -25.15
C ALA A 731 3.52 -13.50 -25.85
N ALA A 732 3.38 -13.74 -27.15
CA ALA A 732 4.36 -14.47 -27.94
C ALA A 732 5.75 -13.79 -28.03
N VAL A 733 5.82 -12.45 -27.99
CA VAL A 733 7.10 -11.71 -28.02
C VAL A 733 7.84 -11.90 -26.70
N TYR A 734 7.17 -11.64 -25.57
CA TYR A 734 7.76 -11.86 -24.24
C TYR A 734 8.08 -13.33 -23.99
N LEU A 735 7.26 -14.26 -24.48
CA LEU A 735 7.53 -15.69 -24.41
C LEU A 735 8.78 -16.09 -25.22
N SER A 736 9.09 -15.40 -26.32
CA SER A 736 10.35 -15.61 -27.04
C SER A 736 11.55 -15.21 -26.16
N SER A 737 11.53 -13.99 -25.59
CA SER A 737 12.58 -13.54 -24.65
C SER A 737 12.71 -14.48 -23.45
N PHE A 738 11.59 -14.86 -22.83
CA PHE A 738 11.58 -15.81 -21.72
C PHE A 738 12.25 -17.12 -22.10
N ASN A 739 11.97 -17.67 -23.27
CA ASN A 739 12.57 -18.93 -23.71
C ASN A 739 14.08 -18.80 -24.02
N GLU A 740 14.55 -17.64 -24.47
CA GLU A 740 15.98 -17.36 -24.63
C GLU A 740 16.69 -17.26 -23.28
N ASP A 741 16.09 -16.57 -22.31
CA ASP A 741 16.60 -16.44 -20.95
C ASP A 741 16.54 -17.79 -20.19
N TRP A 742 15.51 -18.61 -20.44
CA TRP A 742 15.33 -19.96 -19.87
C TRP A 742 16.45 -20.94 -20.22
N VAL A 743 17.00 -20.83 -21.44
CA VAL A 743 18.09 -21.71 -21.92
C VAL A 743 19.46 -21.06 -21.88
N ARG A 744 19.55 -19.84 -21.31
CA ARG A 744 20.80 -19.11 -21.14
C ARG A 744 21.72 -19.84 -20.17
N LEU A 745 23.02 -19.77 -20.43
CA LEU A 745 24.09 -20.39 -19.66
C LEU A 745 25.31 -19.47 -19.64
N ASP A 746 26.03 -19.46 -18.53
CA ASP A 746 27.36 -18.89 -18.40
C ASP A 746 28.27 -19.81 -17.54
N PRO A 747 29.58 -19.53 -17.41
CA PRO A 747 30.51 -20.40 -16.69
C PRO A 747 30.41 -20.35 -15.16
N SER A 748 29.44 -19.63 -14.58
CA SER A 748 29.41 -19.29 -13.15
C SER A 748 28.04 -19.42 -12.48
N THR A 749 26.96 -19.45 -13.25
CA THR A 749 25.61 -19.64 -12.72
C THR A 749 25.46 -21.07 -12.21
N ASP A 750 25.10 -21.19 -10.93
CA ASP A 750 24.84 -22.43 -10.20
C ASP A 750 23.46 -22.26 -9.55
N SER A 751 22.44 -22.86 -10.17
CA SER A 751 21.04 -22.62 -9.83
C SER A 751 20.63 -23.24 -8.50
N ASP A 752 21.07 -24.44 -8.16
CA ASP A 752 20.65 -25.15 -6.95
C ASP A 752 21.66 -25.09 -5.79
N GLY A 753 22.79 -24.42 -5.99
CA GLY A 753 23.76 -24.06 -4.95
C GLY A 753 24.72 -25.17 -4.59
N ASP A 754 24.96 -26.10 -5.52
CA ASP A 754 25.68 -27.34 -5.27
C ASP A 754 27.21 -27.25 -5.52
N LEU A 755 27.64 -26.08 -6.04
CA LEU A 755 29.00 -25.67 -6.44
C LEU A 755 29.47 -26.17 -7.80
N MET A 756 28.60 -26.79 -8.60
CA MET A 756 28.81 -27.09 -10.02
C MET A 756 28.00 -26.10 -10.89
N PRO A 757 28.57 -25.47 -11.93
CA PRO A 757 27.80 -24.56 -12.77
C PRO A 757 26.81 -25.26 -13.70
N ASP A 758 25.64 -24.66 -13.89
CA ASP A 758 24.55 -25.05 -14.81
C ASP A 758 25.04 -25.52 -16.19
N SER A 759 26.13 -24.91 -16.67
CA SER A 759 26.71 -25.15 -18.00
C SER A 759 27.60 -26.40 -18.06
N TRP A 760 28.27 -26.75 -16.98
CA TRP A 760 29.08 -27.96 -16.83
C TRP A 760 28.17 -29.17 -16.58
N GLU A 761 27.17 -29.03 -15.71
CA GLU A 761 26.20 -30.08 -15.43
C GLU A 761 25.45 -30.53 -16.69
N LEU A 762 24.95 -29.58 -17.49
CA LEU A 762 24.28 -29.88 -18.77
C LEU A 762 25.21 -30.49 -19.82
N GLN A 763 26.52 -30.27 -19.73
CA GLN A 763 27.50 -30.91 -20.62
C GLN A 763 27.59 -32.42 -20.31
N TYR A 764 27.54 -32.78 -19.02
CA TYR A 764 27.67 -34.17 -18.54
C TYR A 764 26.34 -34.89 -18.28
N GLY A 765 25.21 -34.19 -18.43
CA GLY A 765 23.87 -34.77 -18.26
C GLY A 765 23.41 -34.86 -16.80
N LEU A 766 24.06 -34.09 -15.92
CA LEU A 766 23.66 -33.84 -14.54
C LEU A 766 22.47 -32.85 -14.48
N ASN A 767 21.92 -32.63 -13.29
CA ASN A 767 20.65 -31.96 -13.07
C ASN A 767 20.80 -30.62 -12.33
N ARG A 768 21.12 -29.58 -13.13
CA ARG A 768 21.21 -28.14 -12.81
C ARG A 768 20.01 -27.42 -12.19
N HIS A 769 19.13 -28.18 -11.55
CA HIS A 769 17.88 -27.77 -10.93
C HIS A 769 17.70 -28.44 -9.55
N SER A 770 18.35 -29.57 -9.29
CA SER A 770 18.26 -30.23 -7.99
C SER A 770 19.45 -31.18 -7.77
N ALA A 771 20.41 -30.69 -7.00
CA ALA A 771 21.44 -31.43 -6.29
C ALA A 771 20.92 -32.65 -5.48
N ALA A 772 19.62 -32.72 -5.16
CA ALA A 772 19.06 -33.83 -4.40
C ALA A 772 18.83 -35.09 -5.26
N VAL A 773 19.53 -36.19 -4.95
CA VAL A 773 19.40 -37.46 -5.67
C VAL A 773 18.25 -38.28 -5.08
N LEU A 774 17.10 -38.28 -5.78
CA LEU A 774 15.85 -38.89 -5.32
C LEU A 774 15.99 -40.34 -4.82
N GLY A 775 15.39 -40.60 -3.65
CA GLY A 775 15.40 -41.92 -3.01
C GLY A 775 16.70 -42.25 -2.26
N THR A 776 17.68 -41.35 -2.25
CA THR A 776 18.94 -41.51 -1.52
C THR A 776 19.10 -40.43 -0.43
N ALA A 777 20.24 -40.47 0.28
CA ALA A 777 20.70 -39.38 1.15
C ALA A 777 22.00 -38.75 0.60
N LEU A 778 22.27 -38.96 -0.69
CA LEU A 778 23.39 -38.39 -1.43
C LEU A 778 22.90 -37.18 -2.23
N SER A 779 23.86 -36.33 -2.60
CA SER A 779 23.65 -35.19 -3.49
C SER A 779 24.50 -35.34 -4.75
N GLU A 780 24.13 -34.69 -5.84
CA GLU A 780 24.67 -34.98 -7.18
C GLU A 780 26.16 -34.70 -7.29
N GLN A 781 26.65 -33.59 -6.71
CA GLN A 781 28.08 -33.31 -6.61
C GLN A 781 28.89 -34.30 -5.74
N SER A 782 28.23 -35.19 -5.00
CA SER A 782 28.86 -36.26 -4.19
C SER A 782 28.78 -37.65 -4.83
N LEU A 783 28.28 -37.74 -6.07
CA LEU A 783 28.32 -38.96 -6.86
C LEU A 783 29.65 -39.10 -7.58
N ASP A 784 30.00 -40.36 -7.84
CA ASP A 784 31.14 -40.88 -8.59
C ASP A 784 30.46 -41.80 -9.61
N LEU A 785 30.44 -41.40 -10.89
CA LEU A 785 29.55 -41.99 -11.92
C LEU A 785 30.23 -43.07 -12.77
N ASP A 786 31.55 -43.06 -12.86
CA ASP A 786 32.39 -44.04 -13.57
C ASP A 786 33.10 -45.05 -12.64
N GLU A 787 32.96 -44.87 -11.32
CA GLU A 787 33.51 -45.72 -10.24
C GLU A 787 35.05 -45.64 -10.09
N ASP A 788 35.65 -44.51 -10.46
CA ASP A 788 37.10 -44.29 -10.43
C ASP A 788 37.64 -43.91 -9.02
N GLY A 789 36.79 -43.27 -8.20
CA GLY A 789 37.09 -42.81 -6.85
C GLY A 789 37.09 -41.29 -6.63
N LEU A 790 36.78 -40.50 -7.64
CA LEU A 790 36.63 -39.04 -7.61
C LEU A 790 35.14 -38.66 -7.70
N ASP A 791 34.73 -37.58 -7.01
CA ASP A 791 33.34 -37.12 -7.04
C ASP A 791 33.13 -35.99 -8.06
N ASN A 792 31.90 -35.84 -8.57
CA ASN A 792 31.52 -34.85 -9.57
C ASN A 792 31.97 -33.41 -9.21
N LEU A 793 31.92 -33.04 -7.92
CA LEU A 793 32.42 -31.73 -7.49
C LEU A 793 33.94 -31.62 -7.69
N ARG A 794 34.66 -32.69 -7.36
CA ARG A 794 36.11 -32.73 -7.46
C ARG A 794 36.59 -32.79 -8.90
N GLU A 795 35.87 -33.53 -9.75
CA GLU A 795 35.98 -33.53 -11.20
C GLU A 795 35.94 -32.10 -11.75
N PHE A 796 34.85 -31.37 -11.49
CA PHE A 796 34.71 -29.97 -11.90
C PHE A 796 35.87 -29.08 -11.39
N GLN A 797 36.27 -29.24 -10.12
CA GLN A 797 37.35 -28.45 -9.52
C GLN A 797 38.75 -28.74 -10.10
N LEU A 798 38.97 -29.93 -10.64
CA LEU A 798 40.24 -30.35 -11.21
C LEU A 798 40.26 -30.22 -12.75
N GLY A 799 39.09 -30.16 -13.39
CA GLY A 799 38.92 -30.02 -14.84
C GLY A 799 38.80 -31.36 -15.58
N GLY A 800 38.40 -32.42 -14.86
CA GLY A 800 38.17 -33.75 -15.41
C GLY A 800 36.80 -33.92 -16.08
N ASP A 801 36.54 -35.14 -16.58
CA ASP A 801 35.30 -35.60 -17.18
C ASP A 801 34.62 -36.64 -16.26
N PRO A 802 33.50 -36.31 -15.57
CA PRO A 802 32.85 -37.20 -14.59
C PRO A 802 32.19 -38.45 -15.18
N LEU A 803 32.47 -38.76 -16.46
CA LEU A 803 32.00 -39.95 -17.17
C LEU A 803 33.14 -40.77 -17.78
N ASP A 804 34.41 -40.37 -17.56
CA ASP A 804 35.60 -41.02 -18.11
C ASP A 804 36.68 -41.20 -17.01
N PRO A 805 36.94 -42.42 -16.52
CA PRO A 805 37.73 -42.68 -15.30
C PRO A 805 39.26 -42.53 -15.48
N ASP A 806 39.71 -41.74 -16.47
CA ASP A 806 41.09 -41.52 -16.95
C ASP A 806 41.02 -40.38 -18.00
N THR A 807 40.71 -39.14 -17.58
CA THR A 807 40.33 -38.03 -18.48
C THR A 807 41.41 -37.72 -19.53
N ASP A 808 42.68 -37.95 -19.23
CA ASP A 808 43.80 -37.54 -20.07
C ASP A 808 44.47 -38.69 -20.88
N ASP A 809 43.87 -39.89 -20.84
CA ASP A 809 44.26 -41.12 -21.54
C ASP A 809 45.68 -41.66 -21.14
N ASP A 810 46.21 -41.33 -19.95
CA ASP A 810 47.57 -41.71 -19.54
C ASP A 810 47.70 -43.05 -18.80
N CYS A 811 46.56 -43.68 -18.45
CA CYS A 811 46.42 -44.89 -17.65
C CYS A 811 46.50 -44.72 -16.12
N ILE A 812 46.48 -43.51 -15.57
CA ILE A 812 46.26 -43.23 -14.14
C ILE A 812 44.81 -42.77 -13.95
N PRO A 813 43.97 -43.45 -13.14
CA PRO A 813 42.63 -42.97 -12.86
C PRO A 813 42.64 -41.62 -12.14
N ASP A 814 41.68 -40.77 -12.46
CA ASP A 814 41.55 -39.38 -11.98
C ASP A 814 41.54 -39.31 -10.42
N GLY A 815 40.88 -40.26 -9.77
CA GLY A 815 40.88 -40.48 -8.32
C GLY A 815 42.23 -40.85 -7.69
N GLU A 816 43.20 -41.36 -8.46
CA GLU A 816 44.60 -41.53 -8.04
C GLU A 816 45.49 -40.33 -8.42
N GLU A 817 45.14 -39.58 -9.48
CA GLU A 817 45.96 -38.51 -10.06
C GLU A 817 46.29 -37.37 -9.10
N GLU A 818 45.35 -36.88 -8.28
CA GLU A 818 45.66 -35.80 -7.33
C GLU A 818 46.83 -36.21 -6.41
N SER A 819 46.89 -37.49 -6.04
CA SER A 819 47.98 -38.02 -5.21
C SER A 819 49.31 -38.08 -5.98
N PHE A 820 49.24 -38.37 -7.28
CA PHE A 820 50.38 -38.35 -8.20
C PHE A 820 50.93 -36.92 -8.37
N ALA A 821 50.09 -35.94 -8.74
CA ALA A 821 50.47 -34.54 -8.92
C ALA A 821 51.14 -33.94 -7.67
N GLN A 822 50.62 -34.26 -6.48
CA GLN A 822 51.23 -33.87 -5.21
C GLN A 822 52.61 -34.53 -5.00
N SER A 823 52.82 -35.76 -5.47
CA SER A 823 54.09 -36.48 -5.37
C SER A 823 55.22 -35.85 -6.20
N VAL A 824 54.88 -35.29 -7.36
CA VAL A 824 55.79 -34.54 -8.26
C VAL A 824 55.85 -33.03 -7.96
N LEU A 825 55.16 -32.57 -6.91
CA LEU A 825 55.08 -31.17 -6.46
C LEU A 825 54.47 -30.22 -7.50
N ARG A 826 53.46 -30.69 -8.22
CA ARG A 826 52.70 -29.93 -9.23
C ARG A 826 51.26 -29.66 -8.75
N SER A 827 50.47 -28.96 -9.56
CA SER A 827 49.08 -28.65 -9.23
C SER A 827 48.18 -29.79 -9.70
N PRO A 828 47.23 -30.28 -8.90
CA PRO A 828 46.30 -31.33 -9.31
C PRO A 828 45.52 -31.02 -10.62
N ILE A 829 45.11 -29.77 -10.86
CA ILE A 829 44.46 -29.36 -12.14
C ILE A 829 45.28 -29.70 -13.40
N LEU A 830 46.61 -29.87 -13.28
CA LEU A 830 47.45 -30.21 -14.44
C LEU A 830 47.46 -31.69 -14.76
N SER A 831 47.03 -32.58 -13.86
CA SER A 831 47.02 -34.01 -14.09
C SER A 831 45.90 -34.38 -15.07
N MET A 832 44.66 -33.96 -14.75
CA MET A 832 43.42 -34.13 -15.54
C MET A 832 43.48 -33.66 -17.02
N THR A 833 44.57 -33.03 -17.43
CA THR A 833 44.72 -32.41 -18.75
C THR A 833 46.10 -32.61 -19.38
N SER A 834 47.03 -33.36 -18.77
CA SER A 834 48.41 -33.46 -19.26
C SER A 834 49.25 -34.62 -18.71
N SER A 835 49.38 -35.66 -19.52
CA SER A 835 50.17 -36.90 -19.34
C SER A 835 51.70 -36.77 -19.18
N ASP A 836 52.21 -35.58 -18.83
CA ASP A 836 53.59 -35.25 -18.40
C ASP A 836 53.52 -33.98 -17.52
N VAL A 837 52.79 -34.06 -16.41
CA VAL A 837 52.46 -33.02 -15.42
C VAL A 837 53.71 -32.31 -14.89
N ASP A 838 54.82 -33.05 -14.74
CA ASP A 838 56.08 -32.48 -14.24
C ASP A 838 57.03 -31.98 -15.33
N GLU A 839 56.63 -32.09 -16.61
CA GLU A 839 57.36 -31.70 -17.82
C GLU A 839 58.78 -32.31 -17.93
N ASN A 840 59.01 -33.50 -17.38
CA ASN A 840 60.32 -34.16 -17.44
C ASN A 840 60.58 -34.86 -18.80
N GLY A 841 59.55 -35.09 -19.61
CA GLY A 841 59.64 -35.76 -20.91
C GLY A 841 59.52 -37.29 -20.85
N VAL A 842 58.89 -37.81 -19.79
CA VAL A 842 58.47 -39.21 -19.62
C VAL A 842 57.00 -39.15 -19.22
N PRO A 843 56.09 -39.86 -19.90
CA PRO A 843 54.68 -39.84 -19.54
C PRO A 843 54.43 -40.30 -18.10
N ASP A 844 53.39 -39.78 -17.46
CA ASP A 844 53.18 -40.03 -16.03
C ASP A 844 52.72 -41.47 -15.76
N GLY A 845 51.91 -42.08 -16.63
CA GLY A 845 51.63 -43.51 -16.64
C GLY A 845 52.89 -44.39 -16.81
N GLU A 846 53.89 -43.96 -17.59
CA GLU A 846 55.20 -44.64 -17.66
C GLU A 846 55.98 -44.50 -16.33
N GLN A 847 55.82 -43.39 -15.61
CA GLN A 847 56.43 -43.13 -14.31
C GLN A 847 55.73 -43.87 -13.16
N TRP A 848 54.40 -44.00 -13.22
CA TRP A 848 53.55 -44.72 -12.28
C TRP A 848 53.69 -46.24 -12.42
N GLY A 849 53.91 -46.70 -13.65
CA GLY A 849 54.20 -48.10 -13.98
C GLY A 849 53.02 -48.84 -14.62
N CYS A 850 52.18 -48.14 -15.37
CA CYS A 850 51.13 -48.73 -16.17
C CYS A 850 51.74 -49.53 -17.35
N GLU A 851 51.62 -50.86 -17.30
CA GLU A 851 52.00 -51.72 -18.42
C GLU A 851 50.89 -51.68 -19.48
N GLU A 852 51.10 -50.95 -20.59
CA GLU A 852 50.25 -51.05 -21.80
C GLU A 852 49.97 -52.53 -22.12
N GLN A 853 48.70 -52.92 -22.19
CA GLN A 853 48.35 -54.21 -22.79
C GLN A 853 48.55 -54.13 -24.31
N GLU A 854 49.69 -54.63 -24.80
CA GLU A 854 49.90 -54.89 -26.23
C GLU A 854 48.75 -55.77 -26.78
N VAL A 855 47.78 -55.15 -27.45
CA VAL A 855 46.72 -55.86 -28.18
C VAL A 855 47.32 -56.49 -29.44
N ASP A 856 47.67 -57.78 -29.35
CA ASP A 856 48.17 -58.57 -30.49
C ASP A 856 47.11 -58.66 -31.61
N PRO A 857 47.35 -58.08 -32.81
CA PRO A 857 46.33 -57.96 -33.86
C PRO A 857 46.13 -59.26 -34.68
N HIS A 858 46.32 -60.45 -34.09
CA HIS A 858 46.29 -61.74 -34.79
C HIS A 858 45.63 -62.90 -34.02
N GLU A 859 44.30 -62.89 -33.86
CA GLU A 859 43.53 -64.14 -33.92
C GLU A 859 42.10 -63.97 -34.52
N GLU A 860 41.93 -64.35 -35.79
CA GLU A 860 40.61 -64.53 -36.41
C GLU A 860 40.00 -65.90 -36.08
N ASN A 861 38.69 -65.93 -35.87
CA ASN A 861 37.79 -67.07 -36.05
C ASN A 861 38.00 -68.36 -35.22
N GLN A 862 37.06 -68.60 -34.28
CA GLN A 862 36.30 -69.86 -34.33
C GLN A 862 34.88 -69.76 -33.76
N THR A 863 34.02 -70.66 -34.25
CA THR A 863 32.56 -70.54 -34.26
C THR A 863 31.82 -71.51 -33.33
N VAL A 864 30.75 -71.02 -32.70
CA VAL A 864 29.42 -71.67 -32.54
C VAL A 864 29.31 -73.05 -31.85
N GLU A 865 28.48 -73.14 -30.80
CA GLU A 865 27.37 -74.12 -30.70
C GLU A 865 26.30 -73.73 -29.66
N THR A 866 25.09 -74.32 -29.75
CA THR A 866 23.83 -73.77 -29.18
C THR A 866 22.97 -74.75 -28.36
N GLY A 867 22.40 -74.28 -27.24
CA GLY A 867 21.12 -74.73 -26.65
C GLY A 867 21.15 -75.93 -25.67
N PRO A 868 20.02 -76.25 -24.96
CA PRO A 868 18.68 -75.64 -25.05
C PRO A 868 18.07 -75.15 -23.70
N GLU A 869 16.78 -74.77 -23.74
CA GLU A 869 15.94 -74.14 -22.70
C GLU A 869 15.53 -75.04 -21.51
N GLU A 870 15.20 -74.43 -20.36
CA GLU A 870 14.13 -74.87 -19.43
C GLU A 870 13.36 -73.63 -18.92
N GLU A 871 12.03 -73.75 -18.75
CA GLU A 871 11.10 -72.67 -18.38
C GLU A 871 10.94 -72.51 -16.85
N GLY A 872 10.68 -71.29 -16.37
CA GLY A 872 10.29 -70.97 -14.98
C GLY A 872 9.77 -69.53 -14.86
N GLU A 873 8.67 -69.34 -14.13
CA GLU A 873 7.84 -68.10 -14.11
C GLU A 873 8.33 -67.05 -13.09
N ASP A 874 8.06 -65.77 -13.42
CA ASP A 874 7.78 -64.56 -12.62
C ASP A 874 8.48 -64.32 -11.25
N GLU A 875 9.17 -63.17 -11.12
CA GLU A 875 8.82 -62.01 -10.25
C GLU A 875 9.96 -60.95 -10.24
N ASP A 876 9.62 -59.66 -10.26
CA ASP A 876 10.58 -58.53 -10.12
C ASP A 876 11.02 -58.37 -8.66
N GLU A 877 12.33 -58.46 -8.37
CA GLU A 877 12.94 -57.89 -7.16
C GLU A 877 14.31 -57.27 -7.48
N GLY A 878 14.63 -56.16 -6.80
CA GLY A 878 15.71 -55.25 -7.17
C GLY A 878 17.13 -55.63 -6.71
N PHE A 879 18.13 -54.96 -7.29
CA PHE A 879 19.53 -55.12 -6.95
C PHE A 879 19.98 -54.10 -5.91
N ILE A 880 19.97 -54.47 -4.62
CA ILE A 880 20.82 -53.87 -3.60
C ILE A 880 21.64 -54.98 -2.95
N ASN A 881 22.94 -55.03 -3.26
CA ASN A 881 23.81 -56.14 -2.86
C ASN A 881 24.49 -55.84 -1.49
N ILE A 882 23.69 -55.78 -0.42
CA ILE A 882 24.20 -55.53 0.94
C ILE A 882 25.11 -56.68 1.38
N ARG A 883 26.36 -56.38 1.73
CA ARG A 883 27.28 -57.32 2.39
C ARG A 883 27.56 -56.89 3.83
N GLU A 884 27.26 -57.78 4.78
CA GLU A 884 27.54 -57.60 6.20
C GLU A 884 29.04 -57.81 6.55
N ASP A 885 29.62 -56.88 7.32
CA ASP A 885 30.34 -57.09 8.61
C ASP A 885 31.34 -55.95 8.90
N ALA A 886 30.98 -55.06 9.82
CA ALA A 886 31.57 -53.72 9.98
C ALA A 886 32.88 -53.62 10.77
N MET A 887 33.49 -54.74 11.22
CA MET A 887 34.69 -54.69 12.11
C MET A 887 35.90 -55.52 11.66
N SER A 888 35.94 -56.01 10.41
CA SER A 888 37.04 -56.86 9.93
C SER A 888 38.24 -56.13 9.28
N ARG A 889 38.16 -54.81 9.05
CA ARG A 889 39.21 -54.02 8.35
C ARG A 889 40.09 -53.18 9.30
N PRO A 890 41.41 -53.01 9.01
CA PRO A 890 42.31 -52.19 9.83
C PRO A 890 41.90 -50.71 9.98
N GLY A 891 41.13 -50.16 9.03
CA GLY A 891 40.70 -48.76 9.00
C GLY A 891 39.83 -48.32 10.19
N ALA A 892 39.05 -49.21 10.79
CA ALA A 892 38.23 -48.88 11.96
C ALA A 892 39.08 -48.45 13.18
N SER A 893 40.31 -48.96 13.30
CA SER A 893 41.27 -48.53 14.33
C SER A 893 41.96 -47.20 13.98
N PHE A 894 42.04 -46.87 12.69
CA PHE A 894 42.59 -45.61 12.20
C PHE A 894 41.59 -44.45 12.37
N LEU A 895 40.31 -44.67 12.05
CA LEU A 895 39.22 -43.72 12.30
C LEU A 895 39.07 -43.35 13.78
N PHE A 896 39.18 -44.32 14.69
CA PHE A 896 39.18 -44.03 16.14
C PHE A 896 40.42 -43.24 16.59
N GLY A 897 41.55 -43.40 15.88
CA GLY A 897 42.75 -42.58 16.07
C GLY A 897 42.59 -41.15 15.52
N LEU A 898 41.94 -41.00 14.37
CA LEU A 898 41.60 -39.70 13.77
C LEU A 898 40.62 -38.90 14.64
N MET A 899 39.60 -39.53 15.23
CA MET A 899 38.72 -38.86 16.21
C MET A 899 39.48 -38.35 17.44
N ALA A 900 40.48 -39.10 17.93
CA ALA A 900 41.31 -38.67 19.05
C ALA A 900 42.27 -37.53 18.65
N LEU A 901 42.69 -37.46 17.38
CA LEU A 901 43.53 -36.39 16.85
C LEU A 901 42.74 -35.12 16.55
N SER A 902 41.55 -35.22 15.94
CA SER A 902 40.69 -34.05 15.65
C SER A 902 40.25 -33.35 16.94
N ALA A 903 39.93 -34.09 18.00
CA ALA A 903 39.64 -33.54 19.33
C ALA A 903 40.83 -32.75 19.94
N ILE A 904 42.07 -33.11 19.60
CA ILE A 904 43.27 -32.36 20.02
C ILE A 904 43.50 -31.16 19.10
N SER A 905 43.27 -31.30 17.79
CA SER A 905 43.37 -30.21 16.80
C SER A 905 42.37 -29.08 17.07
N LEU A 906 41.12 -29.38 17.42
CA LEU A 906 40.11 -28.40 17.85
C LEU A 906 40.59 -27.59 19.07
N LEU A 907 41.20 -28.26 20.04
CA LEU A 907 41.75 -27.63 21.25
C LEU A 907 42.98 -26.73 20.95
N ILE A 908 43.68 -26.99 19.84
CA ILE A 908 44.77 -26.12 19.34
C ILE A 908 44.20 -24.97 18.50
N ALA A 909 43.20 -25.23 17.67
CA ALA A 909 42.52 -24.23 16.84
C ALA A 909 41.96 -23.09 17.69
N GLY A 910 41.20 -23.42 18.75
CA GLY A 910 40.64 -22.44 19.70
C GLY A 910 41.70 -21.62 20.46
N ILE A 911 42.95 -22.10 20.56
CA ILE A 911 44.07 -21.32 21.12
C ILE A 911 44.67 -20.37 20.06
N THR A 912 44.61 -20.73 18.78
CA THR A 912 45.10 -19.86 17.69
C THR A 912 44.16 -18.72 17.32
N THR A 913 42.85 -18.85 17.53
CA THR A 913 41.86 -17.79 17.26
C THR A 913 42.12 -16.51 18.07
N PHE A 914 42.73 -16.62 19.25
CA PHE A 914 43.08 -15.47 20.09
C PHE A 914 44.26 -14.62 19.56
N ARG A 915 44.96 -15.03 18.48
CA ARG A 915 46.07 -14.25 17.88
C ARG A 915 46.30 -14.55 16.39
N LYS A 916 45.64 -13.81 15.49
CA LYS A 916 46.18 -13.53 14.14
C LYS A 916 45.91 -12.09 13.65
N PRO A 917 46.78 -11.53 12.79
CA PRO A 917 46.62 -10.19 12.24
C PRO A 917 45.85 -10.18 10.91
N LYS A 918 45.33 -9.01 10.52
CA LYS A 918 44.66 -8.78 9.24
C LYS A 918 45.58 -9.06 8.03
N SER A 919 45.03 -9.71 7.01
CA SER A 919 45.48 -9.67 5.61
C SER A 919 44.26 -9.41 4.75
N SER A 920 44.34 -8.44 3.83
CA SER A 920 43.28 -8.14 2.88
C SER A 920 43.40 -9.02 1.63
N THR A 921 42.26 -9.45 1.13
CA THR A 921 42.03 -9.77 -0.29
C THR A 921 41.15 -8.65 -0.84
N ASP A 922 41.48 -8.16 -2.04
CA ASP A 922 40.77 -7.04 -2.66
C ASP A 922 39.60 -7.58 -3.50
N GLU A 923 38.38 -7.46 -2.97
CA GLU A 923 37.14 -7.71 -3.71
C GLU A 923 36.52 -6.38 -4.14
N VAL A 924 36.18 -6.27 -5.43
CA VAL A 924 35.65 -5.05 -6.04
C VAL A 924 34.14 -5.19 -6.15
N LEU A 925 33.42 -4.55 -5.23
CA LEU A 925 31.97 -4.40 -5.33
C LEU A 925 31.63 -3.44 -6.49
N VAL A 926 30.54 -3.74 -7.20
CA VAL A 926 29.90 -2.84 -8.16
C VAL A 926 28.43 -2.77 -7.80
N ASP A 927 27.95 -1.56 -7.51
CA ASP A 927 26.58 -1.30 -7.09
C ASP A 927 25.67 -0.95 -8.29
N ASP A 928 24.36 -0.87 -8.07
CA ASP A 928 23.28 -0.66 -9.04
C ASP A 928 23.31 0.68 -9.80
N SER A 929 24.26 1.54 -9.43
CA SER A 929 24.65 2.81 -10.06
C SER A 929 25.88 2.70 -10.98
N GLY A 930 26.47 1.50 -11.14
CA GLY A 930 27.70 1.26 -11.90
C GLY A 930 29.00 1.68 -11.17
N TYR A 931 28.89 2.10 -9.90
CA TYR A 931 30.02 2.61 -9.12
C TYR A 931 31.00 1.51 -8.71
N ARG A 932 32.31 1.74 -8.91
CA ARG A 932 33.40 0.82 -8.54
C ARG A 932 34.13 1.32 -7.28
N PHE A 933 34.26 0.47 -6.27
CA PHE A 933 34.87 0.84 -4.98
C PHE A 933 36.41 0.83 -5.01
N ASP A 934 37.03 1.86 -5.58
CA ASP A 934 38.49 2.02 -5.72
C ASP A 934 39.24 2.46 -4.42
N ASN A 935 38.66 2.30 -3.22
CA ASN A 935 39.23 2.93 -2.00
C ASN A 935 39.14 2.07 -0.72
N ALA A 936 40.25 1.39 -0.38
CA ALA A 936 40.41 0.52 0.79
C ALA A 936 40.52 1.30 2.14
N GLY A 937 39.55 2.16 2.46
CA GLY A 937 39.70 3.17 3.52
C GLY A 937 38.47 3.57 4.36
N SER A 938 37.27 3.03 4.10
CA SER A 938 36.07 3.27 4.93
C SER A 938 35.81 2.11 5.89
N GLU A 939 35.51 2.44 7.16
CA GLU A 939 35.10 1.44 8.15
C GLU A 939 33.69 0.92 7.82
N LEU A 940 33.50 -0.39 8.01
CA LEU A 940 32.36 -1.17 7.49
C LEU A 940 31.02 -0.71 8.05
N ALA A 941 30.01 -0.62 7.19
CA ALA A 941 28.61 -0.71 7.61
C ALA A 941 28.36 -2.12 8.13
N ILE A 942 27.76 -2.24 9.32
CA ILE A 942 27.39 -3.52 9.90
C ILE A 942 25.98 -3.87 9.38
N LEU A 943 25.90 -4.84 8.48
CA LEU A 943 24.62 -5.43 8.09
C LEU A 943 24.08 -6.34 9.21
N LYS A 944 22.75 -6.43 9.27
CA LYS A 944 21.96 -7.09 10.31
C LYS A 944 21.92 -8.61 10.01
N GLY A 945 22.21 -9.47 10.99
CA GLY A 945 21.99 -10.93 10.85
C GLY A 945 22.97 -11.86 11.57
N THR A 946 24.21 -11.43 11.87
CA THR A 946 25.22 -12.36 12.41
C THR A 946 25.23 -12.46 13.94
N SER A 947 24.77 -13.60 14.48
CA SER A 947 25.36 -14.19 15.69
C SER A 947 25.22 -15.71 15.71
N PHE A 948 26.34 -16.41 15.53
CA PHE A 948 26.49 -17.79 16.01
C PHE A 948 26.85 -17.75 17.49
N ASP A 949 26.17 -18.56 18.31
CA ASP A 949 26.59 -18.87 19.69
C ASP A 949 26.46 -20.40 19.88
N ASP A 950 27.59 -21.07 20.15
CA ASP A 950 27.78 -22.53 20.01
C ASP A 950 27.04 -23.40 21.06
N ASP A 951 26.13 -22.82 21.88
CA ASP A 951 25.56 -23.45 23.09
C ASP A 951 24.01 -23.55 23.09
N SER A 952 23.29 -23.29 21.99
CA SER A 952 21.81 -23.42 21.92
C SER A 952 21.32 -24.76 21.33
N GLU A 953 20.27 -25.37 21.90
CA GLU A 953 19.65 -26.60 21.38
C GLU A 953 18.89 -26.37 20.04
N ASP A 954 18.84 -27.43 19.22
CA ASP A 954 18.35 -27.44 17.82
C ASP A 954 16.93 -26.86 17.66
N VAL A 955 16.81 -25.85 16.77
CA VAL A 955 15.57 -25.11 16.46
C VAL A 955 14.48 -26.01 15.87
N ARG A 956 14.84 -27.17 15.31
CA ARG A 956 13.93 -28.18 14.74
C ARG A 956 12.97 -28.83 15.75
N ALA A 957 13.08 -28.51 17.04
CA ALA A 957 12.20 -29.04 18.09
C ALA A 957 10.91 -28.23 18.31
N LEU A 958 10.74 -27.06 17.68
CA LEU A 958 9.61 -26.17 17.90
C LEU A 958 8.47 -26.44 16.90
N THR A 959 7.29 -26.80 17.41
CA THR A 959 6.15 -27.28 16.59
C THR A 959 5.12 -26.22 16.23
N LYS A 960 5.36 -24.94 16.58
CA LYS A 960 4.58 -23.76 16.16
C LYS A 960 5.47 -22.50 16.21
N GLY A 961 5.54 -21.77 15.10
CA GLY A 961 6.17 -20.44 15.04
C GLY A 961 5.32 -19.34 15.66
N LYS A 962 5.93 -18.17 15.92
CA LYS A 962 5.23 -16.94 16.30
C LYS A 962 6.04 -15.68 15.91
N ASP A 963 5.78 -15.22 14.68
CA ASP A 963 5.90 -13.87 14.07
C ASP A 963 6.84 -12.85 14.77
N ASP A 964 7.90 -12.33 14.10
CA ASP A 964 8.93 -11.45 14.73
C ASP A 964 9.48 -10.16 14.04
N GLY A 965 8.97 -9.74 12.88
CA GLY A 965 8.91 -8.34 12.40
C GLY A 965 10.13 -7.45 12.55
N SER A 966 11.25 -7.78 11.92
CA SER A 966 11.44 -8.95 11.03
C SER A 966 10.49 -8.89 9.81
N HIS A 967 9.64 -9.92 9.65
CA HIS A 967 8.27 -9.81 9.11
C HIS A 967 7.25 -10.00 10.26
N GLY A 968 6.36 -9.02 10.54
CA GLY A 968 5.35 -9.02 11.65
C GLY A 968 5.84 -9.01 13.14
N LYS A 969 5.71 -7.90 13.89
CA LYS A 969 6.68 -7.36 14.91
C LYS A 969 6.24 -6.09 15.56
N ILE A 970 5.43 -6.23 16.58
CA ILE A 970 5.30 -5.21 17.62
C ILE A 970 6.59 -5.16 18.43
N VAL A 971 7.52 -4.26 18.04
CA VAL A 971 8.50 -3.70 18.96
C VAL A 971 7.75 -2.74 19.88
N LEU A 972 7.72 -3.01 21.19
CA LEU A 972 7.27 -2.00 22.13
C LEU A 972 8.32 -0.89 22.17
N ASP A 973 8.02 0.23 21.52
CA ASP A 973 8.93 1.38 21.39
C ASP A 973 9.26 2.05 22.75
N GLY A 974 8.68 1.59 23.86
CA GLY A 974 8.87 2.14 25.19
C GLY A 974 8.17 3.48 25.45
N PHE A 975 7.12 3.83 24.70
CA PHE A 975 6.29 4.99 25.02
C PHE A 975 5.70 4.89 26.44
N GLY A 976 5.63 6.03 27.13
CA GLY A 976 5.18 6.10 28.52
C GLY A 976 6.28 5.83 29.57
N PHE A 977 7.55 5.75 29.19
CA PHE A 977 8.69 5.68 30.12
C PHE A 977 9.65 6.86 29.94
N ASN A 978 10.20 7.34 31.06
CA ASN A 978 11.13 8.47 31.02
C ASN A 978 12.43 8.17 30.24
N ARG A 979 12.57 8.83 29.09
CA ARG A 979 13.65 8.56 28.11
C ARG A 979 15.05 8.97 28.58
N GLU A 980 15.16 9.78 29.63
CA GLU A 980 16.47 10.09 30.25
C GLU A 980 17.01 8.93 31.12
N ARG A 981 16.20 7.91 31.40
CA ARG A 981 16.52 6.83 32.36
C ARG A 981 16.62 5.43 31.77
N THR A 982 16.03 5.19 30.61
CA THR A 982 16.00 3.87 29.97
C THR A 982 15.91 4.00 28.46
N THR A 983 16.50 3.05 27.72
CA THR A 983 16.33 2.93 26.27
C THR A 983 15.18 1.99 25.91
N ARG A 984 14.80 1.95 24.63
CA ARG A 984 13.82 0.99 24.08
C ARG A 984 14.28 -0.45 24.36
N ASP A 985 15.52 -0.73 23.99
CA ASP A 985 16.16 -2.04 24.10
C ASP A 985 16.28 -2.52 25.57
N GLU A 986 16.48 -1.61 26.53
CA GLU A 986 16.52 -1.98 27.95
C GLU A 986 15.14 -2.35 28.51
N ILE A 987 14.05 -1.71 28.04
CA ILE A 987 12.68 -2.08 28.40
C ILE A 987 12.36 -3.46 27.80
N GLN A 988 12.68 -3.67 26.52
CA GLN A 988 12.42 -4.94 25.83
C GLN A 988 13.20 -6.08 26.50
N TRP A 989 14.51 -5.91 26.75
CA TRP A 989 15.33 -6.89 27.47
C TRP A 989 14.78 -7.23 28.87
N ARG A 990 14.20 -6.26 29.60
CA ARG A 990 13.57 -6.52 30.91
C ARG A 990 12.28 -7.34 30.78
N LEU A 991 11.46 -7.07 29.77
CA LEU A 991 10.27 -7.88 29.44
C LEU A 991 10.67 -9.31 29.05
N ASP A 992 11.68 -9.46 28.20
CA ASP A 992 12.20 -10.76 27.75
C ASP A 992 12.84 -11.56 28.89
N SER A 993 13.37 -10.87 29.92
CA SER A 993 13.83 -11.48 31.18
C SER A 993 12.69 -11.93 32.12
N GLY A 994 11.44 -11.64 31.76
CA GLY A 994 10.24 -12.07 32.50
C GLY A 994 9.72 -11.07 33.55
N GLN A 995 10.12 -9.79 33.51
CA GLN A 995 9.47 -8.74 34.31
C GLN A 995 8.14 -8.33 33.67
N SER A 996 7.13 -7.93 34.45
CA SER A 996 5.86 -7.40 33.91
C SER A 996 5.93 -5.89 33.67
N MET A 997 5.10 -5.36 32.75
CA MET A 997 5.04 -3.93 32.45
C MET A 997 4.79 -3.07 33.71
N GLU A 998 3.90 -3.48 34.62
CA GLU A 998 3.69 -2.80 35.90
C GLU A 998 4.96 -2.74 36.77
N GLN A 999 5.78 -3.80 36.79
CA GLN A 999 7.04 -3.82 37.56
C GLN A 999 8.07 -2.86 36.98
N ILE A 1000 8.18 -2.83 35.65
CA ILE A 1000 9.09 -1.92 34.95
C ILE A 1000 8.63 -0.46 35.16
N ARG A 1001 7.31 -0.20 35.12
CA ARG A 1001 6.70 1.12 35.43
C ARG A 1001 6.94 1.56 36.88
N GLU A 1002 6.80 0.65 37.86
CA GLU A 1002 7.13 0.93 39.27
C GLU A 1002 8.63 1.26 39.49
N GLU A 1003 9.55 0.66 38.72
CA GLU A 1003 10.99 0.92 38.84
C GLU A 1003 11.49 2.18 38.11
N LEU A 1004 11.03 2.42 36.88
CA LEU A 1004 11.60 3.44 36.00
C LEU A 1004 10.82 4.76 36.01
N GLY A 1005 9.51 4.69 36.24
CA GLY A 1005 8.58 5.82 36.28
C GLY A 1005 8.03 6.21 34.90
N GLU A 1006 6.75 6.60 34.89
CA GLU A 1006 6.07 7.12 33.70
C GLU A 1006 6.40 8.60 33.45
N GLU A 1007 6.28 9.04 32.19
CA GLU A 1007 6.15 10.47 31.84
C GLU A 1007 4.65 10.85 31.82
N GLU A 1008 4.32 12.02 32.39
CA GLU A 1008 2.97 12.61 32.41
C GLU A 1008 2.62 13.30 31.08
#